data_AF-A0AAV0WWT1-F1
#
_entry.id   AF-A0AAV0WWT1-F1
#
_cell.length_a   1.000
_cell.length_b   1.000
_cell.length_c   1.000
_cell.angle_alpha   90.00
_cell.angle_beta   90.00
_cell.angle_gamma   90.00
#
_symmetry.space_group_name_H-M   'P 1'
#
loop_
_entity.id
_entity.type
_entity.pdbx_description
1 polymer ?
#
loop_
_entity_poly.entity_id
_entity_poly.type
_entity_poly.pdbx_seq_one_letter_code
_entity_poly.pdbx_strand_id
1 'polypeptide(L)'
;MAGRKPAVPPSQIIDAVLLFKDNVINHENGTLAVATNKIWSEISEHLNYKLSSNAIHTFVQLKRHGIWEKLGFSTKKTLPIFPDKIIGVKNDLESDEFTELSNDDDCIPQKKFVFTLSAEEWQQIQPQEISYKLSDKNNPIRSSRSYVVLPKGTWTPVLAEHFWIHTELPCCISFKRAKVFPNGQVYVKVVGRCSVCESYFEGFVSQRPEENAKVLMYCTYKGHFHEQHKAKKRRIIGPAKDRAVSSLSENGMSSETYRELEANRVMKIGAEEPAILPSGNALRILKYRSLEARKRHKDTLTALSIMRDEDDFKNVIHATGSVVKNFYKFGVEKTKHIFLYEALAYDKVNQRGFTVTNMLSEKHNNSTIFIWLSEWLNCHVQPPKETVCDMSLALLSAISHCFTQYSSLNDYINVCADFVLNELPLRESHWLPRCFIRVDVAHFIKLITKWVPLKSVSKRVREVILRVIGLMVKCQNISDIKKILISLFVVITNETDGSDINTGLATPCELHKRELINFTSTGTINEDEEIMFNDDQESILEEDDNPEEGLLGYNPFQTWAENIYENSTHYIKEGTGINAMYLPALVPYITKCMKLLPLWSGIMVPIYGYGDETASSAAVESSFKKLKTVTFKQENLPITIEDFLPRHIYSLRGASLIHSTKTSKPPNNNDEINRQSKITSQSDNKRLIETHQNVEEVEHTNMVFEQENDFLIIPEQSNCPLCSEGSDTGAHKCFYCGIPVHPISACSTYVPGNDDMRVCIICSLVETNVNEENNARETWCRMNKKQRKTKSYLQPNPHLRHLNLNNSKQIKSLPILKNGSRSEELKSCKSKVTKGKIVLTNTCAFDSLASLVMVSYCDSKPYAEKIDSVGQSQFLNFISKIIKNGITSSTYTERADIIITKLNPELKLMEYNTTLAICDSTMGNVIRSMLTEFPTIKEAIRCTSNCQTKLNTLVYLTYQTENGHIQNLQQFIDNRQHIKKSKCTQDVSGNYCDGVKEIISEFSDMHLFIDVLHWEGENVISKDRSSEAAAQVKEKLCDIPQILQHNSKTYELRGVLSFKAGKTKLRNSIGHYCAFAKRGTSNWEQFDDMKKKPIPIKDTKVVNCEFLVYSI
;
A
#
# COMPACT_ATOMS: atom_id res chain seq x y z
N MET A 1 -46.18 -14.11 57.34
CA MET A 1 -44.89 -14.44 57.99
C MET A 1 -44.36 -13.18 58.67
N ALA A 2 -44.20 -13.17 59.99
CA ALA A 2 -43.49 -12.09 60.66
C ALA A 2 -42.01 -12.12 60.27
N GLY A 3 -41.42 -10.97 59.93
CA GLY A 3 -40.00 -10.87 59.61
C GLY A 3 -39.11 -11.22 60.81
N ARG A 4 -37.85 -11.63 60.57
CA ARG A 4 -36.87 -11.80 61.64
C ARG A 4 -36.78 -10.51 62.48
N LYS A 5 -36.94 -10.62 63.80
CA LYS A 5 -36.71 -9.50 64.73
C LYS A 5 -35.27 -8.99 64.52
N PRO A 6 -35.05 -7.67 64.40
CA PRO A 6 -33.71 -7.12 64.19
C PRO A 6 -32.82 -7.37 65.43
N ALA A 7 -31.53 -7.63 65.20
CA ALA A 7 -30.56 -7.94 66.26
C ALA A 7 -30.30 -6.77 67.23
N VAL A 8 -30.59 -5.55 66.79
CA VAL A 8 -30.60 -4.31 67.58
C VAL A 8 -31.91 -3.57 67.26
N PRO A 9 -32.72 -3.15 68.25
CA PRO A 9 -33.90 -2.31 68.02
C PRO A 9 -33.55 -0.99 67.32
N PRO A 10 -34.38 -0.48 66.39
CA PRO A 10 -34.12 0.77 65.69
C PRO A 10 -33.87 2.00 66.60
N SER A 11 -34.45 2.04 67.79
CA SER A 11 -34.18 3.07 68.81
C SER A 11 -32.71 3.07 69.24
N GLN A 12 -32.18 1.92 69.67
CA GLN A 12 -30.78 1.79 70.11
C GLN A 12 -29.78 2.15 68.99
N ILE A 13 -30.12 1.90 67.72
CA ILE A 13 -29.30 2.33 66.57
C ILE A 13 -29.30 3.86 66.44
N ILE A 14 -30.46 4.50 66.59
CA ILE A 14 -30.58 5.97 66.57
C ILE A 14 -29.82 6.58 67.73
N ASP A 15 -30.01 6.08 68.95
CA ASP A 15 -29.41 6.63 70.16
C ASP A 15 -27.87 6.53 70.11
N ALA A 16 -27.35 5.40 69.64
CA ALA A 16 -25.91 5.23 69.40
C ALA A 16 -25.39 6.20 68.30
N VAL A 17 -26.09 6.36 67.18
CA VAL A 17 -25.67 7.31 66.13
C VAL A 17 -25.73 8.77 66.61
N LEU A 18 -26.66 9.12 67.51
CA LEU A 18 -26.74 10.45 68.11
C LEU A 18 -25.67 10.72 69.17
N LEU A 19 -25.21 9.69 69.89
CA LEU A 19 -24.09 9.80 70.83
C LEU A 19 -22.79 10.27 70.13
N PHE A 20 -22.60 9.84 68.88
CA PHE A 20 -21.44 10.18 68.05
C PHE A 20 -21.72 11.29 67.02
N LYS A 21 -22.80 12.07 67.20
CA LYS A 21 -23.34 13.03 66.24
C LYS A 21 -22.29 13.96 65.61
N ASP A 22 -21.42 14.55 66.42
CA ASP A 22 -20.46 15.57 65.98
C ASP A 22 -19.31 15.01 65.12
N ASN A 23 -19.13 13.68 65.13
CA ASN A 23 -18.20 12.96 64.26
C ASN A 23 -18.90 12.27 63.07
N VAL A 24 -20.21 12.03 63.18
CA VAL A 24 -21.07 11.51 62.10
C VAL A 24 -21.41 12.60 61.08
N ILE A 25 -21.42 13.86 61.49
CA ILE A 25 -21.68 15.04 60.64
C ILE A 25 -20.36 15.80 60.48
N ASN A 26 -19.94 16.05 59.23
CA ASN A 26 -18.82 16.95 58.99
C ASN A 26 -19.32 18.41 59.11
N HIS A 27 -18.91 19.09 60.17
CA HIS A 27 -19.34 20.46 60.49
C HIS A 27 -18.87 21.52 59.49
N GLU A 28 -17.83 21.28 58.69
CA GLU A 28 -17.32 22.25 57.70
C GLU A 28 -18.22 22.39 56.47
N ASN A 29 -18.98 21.33 56.14
CA ASN A 29 -19.79 21.25 54.91
C ASN A 29 -21.22 20.74 55.13
N GLY A 30 -21.59 20.38 56.36
CA GLY A 30 -22.94 19.90 56.69
C GLY A 30 -23.31 18.58 56.01
N THR A 31 -22.35 17.70 55.75
CA THR A 31 -22.56 16.40 55.09
C THR A 31 -22.34 15.21 56.03
N LEU A 32 -22.92 14.06 55.69
CA LEU A 32 -22.78 12.81 56.44
C LEU A 32 -21.40 12.17 56.20
N ALA A 33 -20.77 11.67 57.26
CA ALA A 33 -19.51 10.93 57.19
C ALA A 33 -19.58 9.73 56.22
N VAL A 34 -18.65 9.65 55.27
CA VAL A 34 -18.58 8.57 54.27
C VAL A 34 -18.44 7.17 54.90
N ALA A 35 -18.91 6.13 54.21
CA ALA A 35 -18.96 4.75 54.72
C ALA A 35 -17.62 4.19 55.25
N THR A 36 -16.48 4.68 54.74
CA THR A 36 -15.14 4.26 55.17
C THR A 36 -14.60 5.01 56.40
N ASN A 37 -15.34 6.00 56.93
CA ASN A 37 -14.93 6.74 58.12
C ASN A 37 -14.95 5.82 59.36
N LYS A 38 -13.88 5.88 60.15
CA LYS A 38 -13.67 5.08 61.38
C LYS A 38 -14.82 5.20 62.38
N ILE A 39 -15.54 6.33 62.39
CA ILE A 39 -16.70 6.56 63.27
C ILE A 39 -17.77 5.46 63.17
N TRP A 40 -17.96 4.87 61.98
CA TRP A 40 -18.92 3.77 61.80
C TRP A 40 -18.49 2.47 62.47
N SER A 41 -17.18 2.26 62.62
CA SER A 41 -16.62 1.14 63.40
C SER A 41 -16.74 1.39 64.90
N GLU A 42 -16.58 2.64 65.35
CA GLU A 42 -16.73 3.03 66.75
C GLU A 42 -18.20 2.95 67.24
N ILE A 43 -19.17 3.33 66.39
CA ILE A 43 -20.60 3.10 66.66
C ILE A 43 -20.94 1.59 66.62
N SER A 44 -20.31 0.83 65.73
CA SER A 44 -20.42 -0.65 65.69
C SER A 44 -19.93 -1.29 66.97
N GLU A 45 -18.78 -0.85 67.49
CA GLU A 45 -18.20 -1.28 68.76
C GLU A 45 -19.10 -0.92 69.96
N HIS A 46 -19.62 0.31 70.01
CA HIS A 46 -20.59 0.74 71.02
C HIS A 46 -21.87 -0.11 71.03
N LEU A 47 -22.29 -0.61 69.87
CA LEU A 47 -23.40 -1.57 69.72
C LEU A 47 -22.97 -3.05 69.94
N ASN A 48 -21.83 -3.29 70.59
CA ASN A 48 -21.24 -4.61 70.84
C ASN A 48 -21.08 -5.46 69.57
N TYR A 49 -20.71 -4.82 68.45
CA TYR A 49 -20.55 -5.42 67.12
C TYR A 49 -21.79 -6.15 66.57
N LYS A 50 -22.98 -5.93 67.16
CA LYS A 50 -24.25 -6.54 66.72
C LYS A 50 -24.74 -6.06 65.35
N LEU A 51 -24.17 -4.95 64.85
CA LEU A 51 -24.36 -4.41 63.51
C LEU A 51 -23.00 -3.97 62.95
N SER A 52 -22.71 -4.32 61.70
CA SER A 52 -21.49 -3.86 61.04
C SER A 52 -21.54 -2.36 60.72
N SER A 53 -20.37 -1.72 60.68
CA SER A 53 -20.18 -0.32 60.28
C SER A 53 -20.95 0.06 59.01
N ASN A 54 -20.83 -0.74 57.94
CA ASN A 54 -21.57 -0.55 56.69
C ASN A 54 -23.10 -0.63 56.85
N ALA A 55 -23.62 -1.50 57.73
CA ALA A 55 -25.06 -1.58 58.00
C ALA A 55 -25.57 -0.34 58.75
N ILE A 56 -24.77 0.21 59.66
CA ILE A 56 -25.08 1.45 60.39
C ILE A 56 -25.06 2.65 59.43
N HIS A 57 -23.99 2.84 58.64
CA HIS A 57 -23.95 3.87 57.59
C HIS A 57 -25.16 3.77 56.64
N THR A 58 -25.52 2.56 56.20
CA THR A 58 -26.68 2.33 55.33
C THR A 58 -28.01 2.68 56.02
N PHE A 59 -28.14 2.41 57.32
CA PHE A 59 -29.32 2.76 58.11
C PHE A 59 -29.50 4.29 58.18
N VAL A 60 -28.41 5.03 58.41
CA VAL A 60 -28.42 6.50 58.39
C VAL A 60 -28.68 7.02 56.98
N GLN A 61 -27.91 6.59 55.98
CA GLN A 61 -27.99 7.09 54.60
C GLN A 61 -29.39 6.91 53.97
N LEU A 62 -30.07 5.80 54.27
CA LEU A 62 -31.44 5.53 53.79
C LEU A 62 -32.53 6.24 54.61
N LYS A 63 -32.17 7.21 55.47
CA LYS A 63 -33.09 8.06 56.25
C LYS A 63 -34.08 7.28 57.12
N ARG A 64 -33.72 6.07 57.54
CA ARG A 64 -34.64 5.17 58.24
C ARG A 64 -35.02 5.76 59.60
N HIS A 65 -36.29 5.59 60.00
CA HIS A 65 -36.80 5.99 61.31
C HIS A 65 -36.53 7.47 61.70
N GLY A 66 -36.51 8.40 60.73
CA GLY A 66 -36.38 9.84 60.98
C GLY A 66 -34.97 10.29 61.43
N ILE A 67 -33.96 9.44 61.29
CA ILE A 67 -32.63 9.68 61.88
C ILE A 67 -31.92 10.95 61.37
N TRP A 68 -32.21 11.42 60.14
CA TRP A 68 -31.66 12.67 59.60
C TRP A 68 -32.19 13.92 60.32
N GLU A 69 -33.46 13.91 60.73
CA GLU A 69 -34.10 15.02 61.45
C GLU A 69 -33.46 15.15 62.85
N LYS A 70 -33.26 14.01 63.53
CA LYS A 70 -32.58 13.94 64.84
C LYS A 70 -31.10 14.37 64.77
N LEU A 71 -30.42 14.05 63.66
CA LEU A 71 -29.07 14.54 63.38
C LEU A 71 -29.05 16.05 63.04
N GLY A 72 -30.19 16.71 62.82
CA GLY A 72 -30.25 18.16 62.57
C GLY A 72 -30.05 18.56 61.10
N PHE A 73 -30.14 17.63 60.16
CA PHE A 73 -30.16 17.97 58.73
C PHE A 73 -31.48 18.67 58.39
N SER A 74 -31.42 19.97 58.07
CA SER A 74 -32.60 20.77 57.77
C SER A 74 -33.28 20.30 56.47
N THR A 75 -34.49 19.74 56.59
CA THR A 75 -35.33 19.39 55.45
C THR A 75 -35.89 20.66 54.81
N LYS A 76 -35.25 21.13 53.73
CA LYS A 76 -35.88 22.10 52.82
C LYS A 76 -37.16 21.48 52.25
N LYS A 77 -38.32 21.94 52.75
CA LYS A 77 -39.60 21.81 52.04
C LYS A 77 -39.55 22.67 50.78
N THR A 78 -39.90 22.09 49.64
CA THR A 78 -40.70 22.81 48.65
C THR A 78 -42.11 23.00 49.20
N LEU A 79 -42.65 24.22 49.07
CA LEU A 79 -44.04 24.59 49.35
C LEU A 79 -44.99 24.00 48.27
N PRO A 80 -46.33 24.08 48.42
CA PRO A 80 -47.15 24.02 49.65
C PRO A 80 -48.42 23.15 49.51
N ILE A 81 -49.03 22.72 50.61
CA ILE A 81 -50.50 22.77 50.81
C ILE A 81 -50.75 23.19 52.28
N PHE A 82 -51.69 24.09 52.51
CA PHE A 82 -52.12 24.54 53.85
C PHE A 82 -53.08 23.51 54.50
N PRO A 83 -53.12 23.41 55.84
CA PRO A 83 -53.86 22.36 56.53
C PRO A 83 -55.30 22.78 56.89
N ASP A 84 -56.20 21.80 57.07
CA ASP A 84 -57.06 21.81 58.26
C ASP A 84 -57.57 20.40 58.69
N LYS A 85 -57.31 20.10 59.98
CA LYS A 85 -58.07 19.34 61.00
C LYS A 85 -58.69 17.93 60.81
N ILE A 86 -58.21 17.01 61.67
CA ILE A 86 -58.89 16.07 62.64
C ILE A 86 -60.34 15.61 62.30
N ILE A 87 -60.81 14.35 62.37
CA ILE A 87 -60.68 13.18 63.28
C ILE A 87 -61.01 11.89 62.45
N GLY A 88 -60.64 10.62 62.73
CA GLY A 88 -59.83 9.93 63.76
C GLY A 88 -60.25 8.44 63.96
N VAL A 89 -59.73 7.77 65.01
CA VAL A 89 -60.16 6.45 65.59
C VAL A 89 -59.98 5.13 64.77
N LYS A 90 -58.85 4.46 65.05
CA LYS A 90 -58.65 3.02 65.40
C LYS A 90 -59.20 1.81 64.59
N ASN A 91 -58.26 0.86 64.44
CA ASN A 91 -58.33 -0.61 64.53
C ASN A 91 -58.69 -1.48 63.30
N ASP A 92 -57.68 -2.27 62.89
CA ASP A 92 -57.70 -3.70 62.57
C ASP A 92 -58.99 -4.34 62.00
N LEU A 93 -58.95 -4.79 60.74
CA LEU A 93 -58.92 -6.22 60.38
C LEU A 93 -58.81 -6.46 58.86
N GLU A 94 -58.64 -7.73 58.51
CA GLU A 94 -58.42 -8.31 57.18
C GLU A 94 -59.53 -8.03 56.16
N SER A 95 -59.17 -7.74 54.90
CA SER A 95 -59.67 -8.42 53.69
C SER A 95 -59.13 -7.77 52.40
N ASP A 96 -59.09 -8.55 51.31
CA ASP A 96 -59.00 -8.00 49.96
C ASP A 96 -60.36 -7.38 49.59
N GLU A 97 -60.41 -6.08 49.31
CA GLU A 97 -61.52 -5.53 48.55
C GLU A 97 -61.08 -4.44 47.57
N PHE A 98 -61.73 -4.43 46.41
CA PHE A 98 -61.58 -3.44 45.37
C PHE A 98 -62.09 -2.08 45.88
N THR A 99 -61.48 -0.98 45.44
CA THR A 99 -62.14 0.33 45.46
C THR A 99 -61.88 1.02 44.14
N GLU A 100 -62.87 0.94 43.25
CA GLU A 100 -62.95 1.82 42.08
C GLU A 100 -63.29 3.26 42.53
N LEU A 101 -63.25 4.17 41.54
CA LEU A 101 -63.83 5.52 41.56
C LEU A 101 -63.02 6.62 42.26
N SER A 102 -62.17 7.26 41.46
CA SER A 102 -62.56 8.58 40.95
C SER A 102 -62.08 8.76 39.50
N ASN A 103 -62.95 9.27 38.63
CA ASN A 103 -62.68 9.37 37.19
C ASN A 103 -61.64 10.46 36.87
N ASP A 104 -60.55 10.06 36.20
CA ASP A 104 -59.62 10.96 35.46
C ASP A 104 -58.75 10.15 34.44
N ASP A 105 -59.20 8.97 34.00
CA ASP A 105 -58.38 8.00 33.21
C ASP A 105 -58.29 8.31 31.70
N ASP A 106 -58.80 9.47 31.24
CA ASP A 106 -58.89 9.83 29.81
C ASP A 106 -57.64 10.54 29.23
N CYS A 107 -56.55 10.69 29.98
CA CYS A 107 -55.42 11.55 29.58
C CYS A 107 -54.02 10.91 29.54
N ILE A 108 -53.86 9.60 29.80
CA ILE A 108 -52.54 8.92 29.73
C ILE A 108 -52.42 8.08 28.45
N PRO A 109 -51.43 8.32 27.57
CA PRO A 109 -51.24 7.53 26.35
C PRO A 109 -51.07 6.03 26.62
N GLN A 110 -51.79 5.21 25.84
CA GLN A 110 -51.76 3.75 25.90
C GLN A 110 -51.57 3.15 24.50
N LYS A 111 -50.63 2.22 24.35
CA LYS A 111 -50.50 1.32 23.19
C LYS A 111 -50.88 -0.10 23.61
N LYS A 112 -51.75 -0.75 22.83
CA LYS A 112 -52.07 -2.19 22.92
C LYS A 112 -51.52 -2.87 21.66
N PHE A 113 -50.84 -3.98 21.82
CA PHE A 113 -50.25 -4.78 20.73
C PHE A 113 -50.11 -6.25 21.18
N VAL A 114 -49.88 -7.16 20.24
CA VAL A 114 -49.76 -8.59 20.53
C VAL A 114 -48.43 -9.09 19.96
N PHE A 115 -47.57 -9.62 20.82
CA PHE A 115 -46.38 -10.34 20.37
C PHE A 115 -46.81 -11.69 19.81
N THR A 116 -46.34 -12.00 18.61
CA THR A 116 -46.58 -13.28 17.94
C THR A 116 -45.26 -14.05 17.93
N LEU A 117 -45.03 -14.84 18.98
CA LEU A 117 -43.80 -15.61 19.13
C LEU A 117 -43.88 -16.89 18.27
N SER A 118 -42.80 -17.19 17.55
CA SER A 118 -42.67 -18.47 16.84
C SER A 118 -42.52 -19.65 17.82
N ALA A 119 -42.62 -20.87 17.30
CA ALA A 119 -42.38 -22.07 18.10
C ALA A 119 -40.94 -22.09 18.66
N GLU A 120 -39.93 -21.72 17.84
CA GLU A 120 -38.52 -21.67 18.25
C GLU A 120 -38.24 -20.53 19.24
N GLU A 121 -38.87 -19.36 19.06
CA GLU A 121 -38.78 -18.23 20.00
C GLU A 121 -39.41 -18.59 21.35
N TRP A 122 -40.56 -19.27 21.33
CA TRP A 122 -41.22 -19.74 22.55
C TRP A 122 -40.38 -20.81 23.25
N GLN A 123 -39.81 -21.77 22.53
CA GLN A 123 -38.96 -22.82 23.09
C GLN A 123 -37.74 -22.26 23.84
N GLN A 124 -37.19 -21.12 23.41
CA GLN A 124 -36.09 -20.41 24.09
C GLN A 124 -36.50 -19.75 25.42
N ILE A 125 -37.79 -19.48 25.61
CA ILE A 125 -38.31 -18.68 26.74
C ILE A 125 -39.36 -19.41 27.58
N GLN A 126 -39.77 -20.62 27.18
CA GLN A 126 -40.84 -21.38 27.81
C GLN A 126 -40.56 -21.62 29.31
N PRO A 127 -41.60 -21.62 30.17
CA PRO A 127 -41.39 -21.83 31.60
C PRO A 127 -40.74 -23.18 31.94
N GLN A 128 -39.70 -23.15 32.77
CA GLN A 128 -38.97 -24.32 33.24
C GLN A 128 -39.13 -24.48 34.75
N GLU A 129 -39.16 -25.71 35.25
CA GLU A 129 -39.19 -25.99 36.68
C GLU A 129 -37.78 -25.89 37.29
N ILE A 130 -37.58 -25.00 38.26
CA ILE A 130 -36.30 -24.83 38.97
C ILE A 130 -36.48 -25.16 40.44
N SER A 131 -35.74 -26.17 40.92
CA SER A 131 -35.70 -26.56 42.34
C SER A 131 -34.76 -25.67 43.17
N TYR A 132 -35.29 -25.07 44.24
CA TYR A 132 -34.52 -24.32 45.22
C TYR A 132 -34.42 -25.11 46.53
N LYS A 133 -33.21 -25.34 47.02
CA LYS A 133 -32.97 -25.98 48.33
C LYS A 133 -33.41 -25.04 49.46
N LEU A 134 -34.20 -25.54 50.40
CA LEU A 134 -34.63 -24.79 51.57
C LEU A 134 -33.57 -24.90 52.68
N SER A 135 -33.05 -23.76 53.14
CA SER A 135 -32.16 -23.69 54.30
C SER A 135 -32.96 -23.41 55.58
N ASP A 136 -33.86 -24.32 55.95
CA ASP A 136 -34.63 -24.24 57.19
C ASP A 136 -34.29 -25.43 58.11
N LYS A 137 -33.77 -25.14 59.31
CA LYS A 137 -33.21 -26.18 60.19
C LYS A 137 -34.28 -26.96 60.96
N ASN A 138 -35.53 -26.50 60.97
CA ASN A 138 -36.56 -27.02 61.88
C ASN A 138 -37.63 -27.89 61.20
N ASN A 139 -37.50 -28.27 59.91
CA ASN A 139 -38.47 -29.15 59.26
C ASN A 139 -37.87 -29.98 58.08
N PRO A 140 -37.37 -31.21 58.33
CA PRO A 140 -36.60 -31.97 57.33
C PRO A 140 -37.39 -32.47 56.11
N ILE A 141 -38.73 -32.51 56.18
CA ILE A 141 -39.58 -33.25 55.23
C ILE A 141 -39.90 -32.43 53.95
N ARG A 142 -39.52 -31.14 53.88
CA ARG A 142 -39.57 -30.32 52.66
C ARG A 142 -38.20 -29.73 52.31
N SER A 143 -37.30 -30.56 51.80
CA SER A 143 -35.90 -30.21 51.49
C SER A 143 -35.72 -29.28 50.26
N SER A 144 -36.72 -29.19 49.38
CA SER A 144 -36.71 -28.27 48.23
C SER A 144 -38.11 -27.73 47.91
N ARG A 145 -38.15 -26.49 47.38
CA ARG A 145 -39.33 -25.96 46.68
C ARG A 145 -38.97 -25.75 45.21
N SER A 146 -39.70 -26.38 44.32
CA SER A 146 -39.65 -26.04 42.90
C SER A 146 -40.54 -24.84 42.60
N TYR A 147 -40.13 -24.04 41.62
CA TYR A 147 -40.93 -22.97 41.05
C TYR A 147 -40.80 -23.04 39.53
N VAL A 148 -41.93 -22.97 38.84
CA VAL A 148 -41.97 -22.82 37.38
C VAL A 148 -41.67 -21.35 37.03
N VAL A 149 -40.60 -21.09 36.30
CA VAL A 149 -40.09 -19.74 36.00
C VAL A 149 -39.54 -19.64 34.58
N LEU A 150 -39.52 -18.44 34.00
CA LEU A 150 -38.91 -18.22 32.68
C LEU A 150 -37.36 -18.32 32.77
N PRO A 151 -36.68 -18.96 31.81
CA PRO A 151 -35.24 -19.24 31.82
C PRO A 151 -34.38 -17.97 31.90
N LYS A 152 -33.51 -17.89 32.92
CA LYS A 152 -32.72 -16.69 33.19
C LYS A 152 -31.77 -16.36 32.03
N GLY A 153 -31.93 -15.16 31.46
CA GLY A 153 -31.02 -14.61 30.46
C GLY A 153 -31.54 -14.67 29.01
N THR A 154 -32.55 -15.50 28.70
CA THR A 154 -33.10 -15.65 27.34
C THR A 154 -34.41 -14.88 27.14
N TRP A 155 -35.36 -14.92 28.09
CA TRP A 155 -36.70 -14.33 27.88
C TRP A 155 -36.71 -12.82 27.74
N THR A 156 -35.86 -12.10 28.48
CA THR A 156 -35.86 -10.62 28.39
C THR A 156 -35.27 -10.08 27.08
N PRO A 157 -34.22 -10.64 26.45
CA PRO A 157 -33.88 -10.37 25.05
C PRO A 157 -35.08 -10.39 24.10
N VAL A 158 -35.74 -11.54 23.95
CA VAL A 158 -36.83 -11.79 22.99
C VAL A 158 -37.96 -10.77 23.14
N LEU A 159 -38.44 -10.54 24.36
CA LEU A 159 -39.54 -9.58 24.60
C LEU A 159 -39.17 -8.11 24.30
N ALA A 160 -37.89 -7.73 24.34
CA ALA A 160 -37.49 -6.37 23.95
C ALA A 160 -37.37 -6.19 22.43
N GLU A 161 -37.02 -7.26 21.73
CA GLU A 161 -36.95 -7.28 20.27
C GLU A 161 -38.36 -7.20 19.67
N HIS A 162 -39.29 -8.02 20.17
CA HIS A 162 -40.72 -7.89 19.87
C HIS A 162 -41.29 -6.52 20.29
N PHE A 163 -40.91 -5.98 21.46
CA PHE A 163 -41.33 -4.62 21.85
C PHE A 163 -40.91 -3.57 20.82
N TRP A 164 -39.66 -3.64 20.32
CA TRP A 164 -39.18 -2.72 19.30
C TRP A 164 -39.95 -2.90 17.97
N ILE A 165 -40.07 -4.14 17.49
CA ILE A 165 -40.79 -4.47 16.24
C ILE A 165 -42.23 -3.93 16.23
N HIS A 166 -42.95 -4.03 17.35
CA HIS A 166 -44.35 -3.62 17.44
C HIS A 166 -44.59 -2.16 17.82
N THR A 167 -43.59 -1.43 18.30
CA THR A 167 -43.80 -0.04 18.80
C THR A 167 -42.91 1.01 18.16
N GLU A 168 -41.73 0.64 17.66
CA GLU A 168 -40.66 1.52 17.17
C GLU A 168 -40.24 2.62 18.17
N LEU A 169 -40.50 2.40 19.47
CA LEU A 169 -40.18 3.35 20.54
C LEU A 169 -38.77 3.11 21.12
N PRO A 170 -37.98 4.17 21.41
CA PRO A 170 -36.61 4.08 21.95
C PRO A 170 -36.55 3.63 23.43
N CYS A 171 -37.64 3.07 23.98
CA CYS A 171 -37.81 2.81 25.40
C CYS A 171 -36.87 1.72 25.92
N CYS A 172 -35.98 2.08 26.84
CA CYS A 172 -35.10 1.13 27.52
C CYS A 172 -35.84 0.40 28.66
N ILE A 173 -36.67 -0.58 28.31
CA ILE A 173 -37.48 -1.36 29.24
C ILE A 173 -36.61 -2.28 30.12
N SER A 174 -36.78 -2.11 31.43
CA SER A 174 -36.34 -3.06 32.45
C SER A 174 -37.52 -3.96 32.81
N PHE A 175 -37.50 -5.21 32.35
CA PHE A 175 -38.46 -6.24 32.76
C PHE A 175 -38.14 -6.65 34.19
N LYS A 176 -39.00 -6.26 35.15
CA LYS A 176 -38.71 -6.37 36.58
C LYS A 176 -39.21 -7.67 37.19
N ARG A 177 -40.32 -8.22 36.69
CA ARG A 177 -40.94 -9.46 37.21
C ARG A 177 -41.60 -10.22 36.09
N ALA A 178 -41.43 -11.55 36.10
CA ALA A 178 -42.28 -12.48 35.37
C ALA A 178 -42.86 -13.46 36.40
N LYS A 179 -44.15 -13.75 36.29
CA LYS A 179 -44.85 -14.79 37.06
C LYS A 179 -45.42 -15.80 36.07
N VAL A 180 -45.34 -17.07 36.43
CA VAL A 180 -45.98 -18.18 35.71
C VAL A 180 -47.04 -18.75 36.64
N PHE A 181 -48.24 -18.97 36.12
CA PHE A 181 -49.35 -19.57 36.85
C PHE A 181 -49.81 -20.81 36.07
N PRO A 182 -49.21 -21.99 36.31
CA PRO A 182 -49.51 -23.20 35.52
C PRO A 182 -50.99 -23.57 35.46
N ASN A 183 -51.74 -23.24 36.52
CA ASN A 183 -53.17 -23.54 36.68
C ASN A 183 -54.03 -22.25 36.80
N GLY A 184 -53.52 -21.09 36.36
CA GLY A 184 -54.22 -19.81 36.44
C GLY A 184 -54.93 -19.44 35.13
N GLN A 185 -55.89 -18.50 35.19
CA GLN A 185 -56.53 -17.90 34.01
C GLN A 185 -55.56 -17.11 33.10
N VAL A 186 -54.35 -16.83 33.59
CA VAL A 186 -53.26 -16.20 32.85
C VAL A 186 -52.01 -17.06 33.06
N TYR A 187 -51.62 -17.83 32.05
CA TYR A 187 -50.49 -18.75 32.11
C TYR A 187 -49.14 -18.07 32.41
N VAL A 188 -48.83 -16.96 31.73
CA VAL A 188 -47.61 -16.15 31.98
C VAL A 188 -47.98 -14.67 32.08
N LYS A 189 -47.44 -13.98 33.08
CA LYS A 189 -47.58 -12.52 33.26
C LYS A 189 -46.23 -11.85 33.46
N VAL A 190 -45.86 -10.94 32.56
CA VAL A 190 -44.61 -10.18 32.55
C VAL A 190 -44.90 -8.71 32.80
N VAL A 191 -44.12 -8.06 33.66
CA VAL A 191 -44.20 -6.61 33.90
C VAL A 191 -42.83 -5.94 33.86
N GLY A 192 -42.79 -4.77 33.22
CA GLY A 192 -41.60 -3.95 33.04
C GLY A 192 -41.89 -2.47 33.24
N ARG A 193 -40.82 -1.67 33.35
CA ARG A 193 -40.90 -0.20 33.24
C ARG A 193 -39.76 0.31 32.39
N CYS A 194 -40.00 1.34 31.59
CA CYS A 194 -38.92 2.09 30.96
C CYS A 194 -38.00 2.67 32.04
N SER A 195 -36.69 2.60 31.82
CA SER A 195 -35.70 3.17 32.73
C SER A 195 -35.31 4.62 32.38
N VAL A 196 -36.14 5.29 31.58
CA VAL A 196 -36.00 6.69 31.14
C VAL A 196 -37.32 7.45 31.36
N CYS A 197 -38.39 7.13 30.63
CA CYS A 197 -39.71 7.78 30.71
C CYS A 197 -40.70 7.12 31.71
N GLU A 198 -40.20 6.21 32.55
CA GLU A 198 -40.93 5.41 33.57
C GLU A 198 -42.16 4.57 33.12
N SER A 199 -42.58 4.71 31.86
CA SER A 199 -43.75 4.06 31.25
C SER A 199 -43.82 2.55 31.51
N TYR A 200 -45.02 2.10 31.82
CA TYR A 200 -45.32 0.77 32.34
C TYR A 200 -45.67 -0.21 31.23
N PHE A 201 -44.97 -1.35 31.21
CA PHE A 201 -45.23 -2.48 30.32
C PHE A 201 -45.86 -3.63 31.10
N GLU A 202 -46.92 -4.19 30.55
CA GLU A 202 -47.57 -5.40 31.01
C GLU A 202 -47.86 -6.31 29.82
N GLY A 203 -47.40 -7.56 29.87
CA GLY A 203 -47.65 -8.56 28.84
C GLY A 203 -48.17 -9.85 29.47
N PHE A 204 -49.18 -10.47 28.88
CA PHE A 204 -49.74 -11.72 29.39
C PHE A 204 -50.07 -12.73 28.29
N VAL A 205 -49.88 -14.01 28.61
CA VAL A 205 -50.31 -15.16 27.79
C VAL A 205 -51.45 -15.83 28.53
N SER A 206 -52.62 -15.93 27.91
CA SER A 206 -53.86 -16.37 28.58
C SER A 206 -53.81 -17.85 28.97
N GLN A 207 -53.62 -18.73 27.99
CA GLN A 207 -53.62 -20.19 28.19
C GLN A 207 -52.23 -20.79 27.92
N ARG A 208 -51.97 -22.00 28.43
CA ARG A 208 -50.76 -22.75 28.11
C ARG A 208 -50.79 -23.11 26.60
N PRO A 209 -49.78 -22.74 25.81
CA PRO A 209 -49.73 -23.11 24.40
C PRO A 209 -49.57 -24.62 24.20
N GLU A 210 -50.14 -25.11 23.10
CA GLU A 210 -49.87 -26.46 22.59
C GLU A 210 -48.44 -26.59 22.05
N GLU A 211 -47.96 -27.83 21.95
CA GLU A 211 -46.60 -28.12 21.50
C GLU A 211 -46.42 -27.70 20.03
N ASN A 212 -45.37 -26.92 19.75
CA ASN A 212 -45.09 -26.27 18.46
C ASN A 212 -46.12 -25.22 17.96
N ALA A 213 -47.08 -24.80 18.79
CA ALA A 213 -48.01 -23.72 18.43
C ALA A 213 -47.36 -22.32 18.52
N LYS A 214 -47.83 -21.38 17.68
CA LYS A 214 -47.48 -19.95 17.79
C LYS A 214 -48.09 -19.36 19.05
N VAL A 215 -47.33 -18.52 19.78
CA VAL A 215 -47.77 -18.00 21.09
C VAL A 215 -48.08 -16.53 21.01
N LEU A 216 -49.32 -16.18 21.37
CA LEU A 216 -49.80 -14.80 21.46
C LEU A 216 -49.62 -14.28 22.90
N MET A 217 -48.79 -13.24 23.06
CA MET A 217 -48.70 -12.47 24.31
C MET A 217 -49.36 -11.11 24.09
N TYR A 218 -50.46 -10.88 24.80
CA TYR A 218 -51.20 -9.62 24.78
C TYR A 218 -50.48 -8.59 25.63
N CYS A 219 -50.08 -7.47 25.01
CA CYS A 219 -49.22 -6.47 25.62
C CYS A 219 -49.91 -5.11 25.69
N THR A 220 -49.75 -4.44 26.82
CA THR A 220 -50.18 -3.07 27.09
C THR A 220 -48.97 -2.25 27.54
N TYR A 221 -48.80 -1.08 26.93
CA TYR A 221 -47.79 -0.10 27.30
C TYR A 221 -48.45 1.26 27.57
N LYS A 222 -48.31 1.78 28.80
CA LYS A 222 -48.96 3.04 29.21
C LYS A 222 -48.01 4.00 29.93
N GLY A 223 -48.13 5.29 29.65
CA GLY A 223 -47.35 6.37 30.26
C GLY A 223 -46.73 7.35 29.25
N HIS A 224 -45.77 8.14 29.71
CA HIS A 224 -45.13 9.24 28.98
C HIS A 224 -44.10 8.78 27.93
N PHE A 225 -44.40 7.76 27.14
CA PHE A 225 -43.46 7.20 26.16
C PHE A 225 -43.19 8.09 24.94
N HIS A 226 -43.94 9.19 24.79
CA HIS A 226 -43.69 10.25 23.81
C HIS A 226 -42.63 11.26 24.24
N GLU A 227 -42.15 11.23 25.49
CA GLU A 227 -41.08 12.12 25.95
C GLU A 227 -39.72 11.80 25.34
N GLN A 228 -38.87 12.81 25.18
CA GLN A 228 -37.55 12.67 24.56
C GLN A 228 -36.64 11.72 25.37
N HIS A 229 -36.26 10.60 24.76
CA HIS A 229 -35.44 9.60 25.42
C HIS A 229 -33.94 9.95 25.36
N LYS A 230 -33.29 10.01 26.52
CA LYS A 230 -31.82 9.96 26.60
C LYS A 230 -31.32 8.60 26.07
N ALA A 231 -30.23 8.60 25.31
CA ALA A 231 -29.67 7.44 24.59
C ALA A 231 -29.12 6.30 25.50
N LYS A 232 -30.00 5.69 26.29
CA LYS A 232 -29.68 4.66 27.28
C LYS A 232 -29.89 3.27 26.69
N LYS A 233 -28.79 2.62 26.29
CA LYS A 233 -28.84 1.27 25.71
C LYS A 233 -29.05 0.17 26.76
N ARG A 234 -29.65 -0.92 26.33
CA ARG A 234 -29.92 -2.12 27.11
C ARG A 234 -28.67 -3.00 27.19
N ARG A 235 -28.49 -3.72 28.31
CA ARG A 235 -27.36 -4.64 28.48
C ARG A 235 -27.55 -5.88 27.60
N ILE A 236 -26.55 -6.17 26.76
CA ILE A 236 -26.47 -7.42 25.99
C ILE A 236 -26.21 -8.61 26.93
N ILE A 237 -27.04 -9.65 26.82
CA ILE A 237 -27.06 -10.85 27.68
C ILE A 237 -27.56 -12.06 26.89
N GLY A 238 -27.29 -13.27 27.38
CA GLY A 238 -27.75 -14.53 26.77
C GLY A 238 -27.23 -14.70 25.33
N PRO A 239 -27.96 -15.42 24.47
CA PRO A 239 -27.51 -15.77 23.12
C PRO A 239 -27.05 -14.58 22.26
N ALA A 240 -27.65 -13.39 22.43
CA ALA A 240 -27.23 -12.18 21.74
C ALA A 240 -25.79 -11.74 22.11
N LYS A 241 -25.38 -11.93 23.37
CA LYS A 241 -24.00 -11.68 23.81
C LYS A 241 -23.03 -12.66 23.12
N ASP A 242 -23.42 -13.93 23.03
CA ASP A 242 -22.53 -14.98 22.57
C ASP A 242 -22.35 -14.90 21.05
N ARG A 243 -23.42 -14.61 20.28
CA ARG A 243 -23.32 -14.23 18.85
C ARG A 243 -22.39 -13.04 18.61
N ALA A 244 -22.46 -12.02 19.47
CA ALA A 244 -21.56 -10.86 19.38
C ALA A 244 -20.10 -11.23 19.71
N VAL A 245 -19.85 -12.12 20.69
CA VAL A 245 -18.50 -12.60 20.99
C VAL A 245 -17.92 -13.36 19.82
N SER A 246 -18.61 -14.37 19.26
CA SER A 246 -18.09 -15.13 18.12
C SER A 246 -17.81 -14.24 16.91
N SER A 247 -18.73 -13.33 16.57
CA SER A 247 -18.54 -12.40 15.45
C SER A 247 -17.33 -11.49 15.64
N LEU A 248 -17.10 -10.99 16.86
CA LEU A 248 -16.02 -10.04 17.17
C LEU A 248 -14.67 -10.71 17.49
N SER A 249 -14.65 -11.93 18.01
CA SER A 249 -13.45 -12.61 18.53
C SER A 249 -13.03 -13.86 17.74
N GLU A 250 -13.92 -14.50 16.98
CA GLU A 250 -13.58 -15.59 16.05
C GLU A 250 -13.57 -15.10 14.60
N ASN A 251 -14.61 -14.39 14.16
CA ASN A 251 -14.75 -13.96 12.76
C ASN A 251 -14.03 -12.62 12.43
N GLY A 252 -13.17 -12.12 13.32
CA GLY A 252 -12.35 -10.92 13.10
C GLY A 252 -13.10 -9.59 12.98
N MET A 253 -14.43 -9.56 13.11
CA MET A 253 -15.26 -8.39 12.77
C MET A 253 -14.97 -7.17 13.66
N SER A 254 -15.11 -5.97 13.09
CA SER A 254 -15.01 -4.71 13.86
C SER A 254 -16.28 -4.47 14.70
N SER A 255 -16.17 -3.67 15.77
CA SER A 255 -17.32 -3.35 16.64
C SER A 255 -18.34 -2.47 15.92
N GLU A 256 -17.87 -1.67 14.98
CA GLU A 256 -18.62 -0.76 14.14
C GLU A 256 -19.40 -1.55 13.07
N THR A 257 -18.72 -2.43 12.32
CA THR A 257 -19.34 -3.31 11.31
C THR A 257 -20.37 -4.26 11.91
N TYR A 258 -20.11 -4.85 13.08
CA TYR A 258 -21.11 -5.67 13.77
C TYR A 258 -22.36 -4.86 14.14
N ARG A 259 -22.17 -3.61 14.59
CA ARG A 259 -23.27 -2.70 14.94
C ARG A 259 -24.04 -2.22 13.69
N GLU A 260 -23.37 -2.03 12.56
CA GLU A 260 -23.99 -1.71 11.27
C GLU A 260 -24.86 -2.87 10.75
N LEU A 261 -24.38 -4.12 10.84
CA LEU A 261 -25.15 -5.30 10.46
C LEU A 261 -26.38 -5.50 11.36
N GLU A 262 -26.23 -5.36 12.68
CA GLU A 262 -27.38 -5.40 13.59
C GLU A 262 -28.34 -4.22 13.38
N ALA A 263 -27.83 -3.02 13.04
CA ALA A 263 -28.70 -1.89 12.69
C ALA A 263 -29.52 -2.18 11.43
N ASN A 264 -28.90 -2.70 10.37
CA ASN A 264 -29.62 -3.12 9.15
C ASN A 264 -30.66 -4.22 9.42
N ARG A 265 -30.44 -5.06 10.44
CA ARG A 265 -31.37 -6.13 10.83
C ARG A 265 -32.59 -5.62 11.61
N VAL A 266 -32.45 -4.56 12.41
CA VAL A 266 -33.51 -4.10 13.34
C VAL A 266 -34.05 -2.69 13.08
N MET A 267 -33.41 -1.87 12.26
CA MET A 267 -33.80 -0.48 12.00
C MET A 267 -34.31 -0.27 10.58
N LYS A 268 -35.31 0.61 10.44
CA LYS A 268 -35.76 1.16 9.15
C LYS A 268 -35.12 2.53 8.93
N ILE A 269 -34.98 2.92 7.66
CA ILE A 269 -34.48 4.25 7.29
C ILE A 269 -35.41 5.33 7.87
N GLY A 270 -34.85 6.24 8.66
CA GLY A 270 -35.59 7.34 9.32
C GLY A 270 -36.15 7.02 10.71
N ALA A 271 -36.05 5.78 11.20
CA ALA A 271 -36.44 5.43 12.57
C ALA A 271 -35.39 5.88 13.62
N GLU A 272 -35.82 6.08 14.87
CA GLU A 272 -34.91 6.35 15.99
C GLU A 272 -34.02 5.13 16.31
N GLU A 273 -32.90 5.34 17.03
CA GLU A 273 -31.97 4.24 17.34
C GLU A 273 -32.46 3.38 18.53
N PRO A 274 -32.77 2.08 18.33
CA PRO A 274 -33.33 1.22 19.36
C PRO A 274 -32.48 1.14 20.63
N ALA A 275 -33.14 0.95 21.78
CA ALA A 275 -32.46 0.65 23.03
C ALA A 275 -31.78 -0.73 23.03
N ILE A 276 -32.21 -1.66 22.17
CA ILE A 276 -31.60 -3.01 22.03
C ILE A 276 -30.28 -3.00 21.25
N LEU A 277 -30.03 -2.01 20.40
CA LEU A 277 -28.79 -1.93 19.62
C LEU A 277 -27.61 -1.57 20.56
N PRO A 278 -26.57 -2.42 20.67
CA PRO A 278 -25.46 -2.17 21.58
C PRO A 278 -24.59 -1.00 21.11
N SER A 279 -24.00 -0.27 22.05
CA SER A 279 -23.02 0.77 21.73
C SER A 279 -21.66 0.15 21.36
N GLY A 280 -20.92 0.78 20.43
CA GLY A 280 -19.59 0.31 20.04
C GLY A 280 -18.60 0.18 21.22
N ASN A 281 -18.75 1.00 22.26
CA ASN A 281 -17.96 0.85 23.50
C ASN A 281 -18.30 -0.44 24.28
N ALA A 282 -19.59 -0.82 24.35
CA ALA A 282 -19.99 -2.07 24.99
C ALA A 282 -19.46 -3.29 24.24
N LEU A 283 -19.46 -3.25 22.91
CA LEU A 283 -18.88 -4.29 22.04
C LEU A 283 -17.36 -4.39 22.20
N ARG A 284 -16.63 -3.26 22.25
CA ARG A 284 -15.19 -3.24 22.53
C ARG A 284 -14.84 -3.83 23.91
N ILE A 285 -15.58 -3.48 24.96
CA ILE A 285 -15.39 -4.06 26.30
C ILE A 285 -15.72 -5.57 26.32
N LEU A 286 -16.72 -6.01 25.56
CA LEU A 286 -17.08 -7.42 25.42
C LEU A 286 -15.96 -8.22 24.73
N LYS A 287 -15.44 -7.73 23.59
CA LYS A 287 -14.28 -8.31 22.90
C LYS A 287 -13.05 -8.38 23.80
N TYR A 288 -12.72 -7.29 24.51
CA TYR A 288 -11.60 -7.25 25.45
C TYR A 288 -11.72 -8.32 26.55
N ARG A 289 -12.90 -8.43 27.21
CA ARG A 289 -13.12 -9.44 28.25
C ARG A 289 -13.06 -10.88 27.72
N SER A 290 -13.51 -11.12 26.49
CA SER A 290 -13.36 -12.42 25.84
C SER A 290 -11.90 -12.78 25.58
N LEU A 291 -11.08 -11.81 25.16
CA LEU A 291 -9.65 -12.03 24.91
C LEU A 291 -8.84 -12.22 26.20
N GLU A 292 -9.10 -11.43 27.25
CA GLU A 292 -8.47 -11.64 28.57
C GLU A 292 -8.79 -13.03 29.15
N ALA A 293 -10.01 -13.53 28.94
CA ALA A 293 -10.41 -14.86 29.40
C ALA A 293 -9.77 -16.04 28.62
N ARG A 294 -9.08 -15.75 27.49
CA ARG A 294 -8.37 -16.75 26.66
C ARG A 294 -6.87 -16.82 26.91
N LYS A 295 -6.29 -15.91 27.70
CA LYS A 295 -4.85 -15.91 28.02
C LYS A 295 -4.48 -17.09 28.92
N ARG A 296 -3.27 -17.64 28.72
CA ARG A 296 -2.73 -18.69 29.61
C ARG A 296 -2.42 -18.14 31.00
N HIS A 297 -1.92 -16.91 31.08
CA HIS A 297 -1.62 -16.24 32.33
C HIS A 297 -1.74 -14.71 32.20
N LYS A 298 -1.83 -14.00 33.34
CA LYS A 298 -1.91 -12.53 33.36
C LYS A 298 -0.56 -11.86 33.04
N ASP A 299 0.53 -12.48 33.48
CA ASP A 299 1.90 -12.13 33.13
C ASP A 299 2.40 -12.99 31.96
N THR A 300 2.90 -12.32 30.92
CA THR A 300 3.28 -12.94 29.64
C THR A 300 4.57 -13.77 29.74
N LEU A 301 5.53 -13.44 30.61
CA LEU A 301 6.73 -14.28 30.80
C LEU A 301 6.37 -15.63 31.41
N THR A 302 5.45 -15.62 32.37
CA THR A 302 4.88 -16.84 32.96
C THR A 302 4.10 -17.65 31.92
N ALA A 303 3.29 -16.99 31.07
CA ALA A 303 2.61 -17.66 29.95
C ALA A 303 3.61 -18.33 28.98
N LEU A 304 4.72 -17.66 28.66
CA LEU A 304 5.80 -18.22 27.84
C LEU A 304 6.50 -19.40 28.51
N SER A 305 6.71 -19.37 29.83
CA SER A 305 7.27 -20.51 30.57
C SER A 305 6.32 -21.71 30.56
N ILE A 306 5.01 -21.49 30.71
CA ILE A 306 4.00 -22.55 30.60
C ILE A 306 4.04 -23.13 29.18
N MET A 307 4.04 -22.27 28.15
CA MET A 307 4.13 -22.71 26.75
C MET A 307 5.40 -23.53 26.47
N ARG A 308 6.58 -23.14 26.98
CA ARG A 308 7.83 -23.89 26.80
C ARG A 308 7.72 -25.35 27.24
N ASP A 309 6.93 -25.59 28.28
CA ASP A 309 6.78 -26.89 28.92
C ASP A 309 5.59 -27.71 28.35
N GLU A 310 4.77 -27.11 27.45
CA GLU A 310 3.77 -27.81 26.62
C GLU A 310 4.47 -28.56 25.46
N ASP A 311 4.17 -29.85 25.26
CA ASP A 311 4.84 -30.67 24.22
C ASP A 311 4.69 -30.12 22.79
N ASP A 312 3.63 -29.33 22.52
CA ASP A 312 3.43 -28.66 21.25
C ASP A 312 4.41 -27.50 20.96
N PHE A 313 5.05 -26.92 21.98
CA PHE A 313 5.96 -25.77 21.85
C PHE A 313 7.35 -26.01 22.47
N LYS A 314 7.56 -27.20 23.04
CA LYS A 314 8.86 -27.72 23.48
C LYS A 314 9.92 -27.52 22.40
N ASN A 315 11.01 -26.85 22.74
CA ASN A 315 12.11 -26.45 21.86
C ASN A 315 11.78 -25.42 20.75
N VAL A 316 10.62 -24.74 20.75
CA VAL A 316 10.24 -23.80 19.67
C VAL A 316 9.62 -22.49 20.19
N ILE A 317 10.41 -21.41 20.32
CA ILE A 317 9.92 -20.09 20.79
C ILE A 317 10.49 -18.92 19.96
N HIS A 318 9.80 -18.52 18.86
CA HIS A 318 10.21 -17.43 17.94
C HIS A 318 9.03 -16.49 17.51
N ALA A 319 9.10 -15.14 17.67
CA ALA A 319 7.99 -14.14 17.41
C ALA A 319 8.27 -12.58 17.24
N THR A 320 8.12 -12.01 16.03
CA THR A 320 8.76 -10.72 15.54
C THR A 320 8.30 -9.32 16.00
N GLY A 321 9.22 -8.34 16.01
CA GLY A 321 9.06 -6.97 16.55
C GLY A 321 8.39 -5.90 15.70
N SER A 322 7.77 -6.30 14.59
CA SER A 322 6.71 -5.49 13.95
C SER A 322 5.34 -6.18 13.98
N VAL A 323 5.29 -7.41 14.51
CA VAL A 323 4.10 -8.27 14.55
C VAL A 323 3.77 -8.70 15.99
N VAL A 324 4.64 -8.46 16.96
CA VAL A 324 4.44 -8.72 18.39
C VAL A 324 4.44 -7.39 19.15
N LYS A 325 3.45 -7.20 20.01
CA LYS A 325 3.32 -6.04 20.90
C LYS A 325 4.34 -6.12 22.02
N ASN A 326 4.97 -4.98 22.34
CA ASN A 326 5.75 -4.83 23.56
C ASN A 326 4.89 -5.17 24.79
N PHE A 327 5.43 -5.97 25.70
CA PHE A 327 4.77 -6.40 26.94
C PHE A 327 5.57 -5.95 28.16
N TYR A 328 5.04 -6.18 29.37
CA TYR A 328 5.73 -5.89 30.62
C TYR A 328 6.39 -7.16 31.17
N LYS A 329 7.70 -7.12 31.40
CA LYS A 329 8.46 -8.14 32.11
C LYS A 329 8.09 -8.07 33.58
N PHE A 330 7.55 -9.16 34.13
CA PHE A 330 7.13 -9.28 35.54
C PHE A 330 6.15 -8.19 36.00
N GLY A 331 5.42 -7.57 35.06
CA GLY A 331 4.55 -6.42 35.32
C GLY A 331 5.24 -5.08 35.61
N VAL A 332 6.58 -4.99 35.56
CA VAL A 332 7.35 -3.79 35.96
C VAL A 332 8.00 -3.07 34.77
N GLU A 333 8.84 -3.76 34.00
CA GLU A 333 9.62 -3.14 32.91
C GLU A 333 8.98 -3.42 31.55
N LYS A 334 8.71 -2.40 30.74
CA LYS A 334 8.18 -2.60 29.37
C LYS A 334 9.31 -2.93 28.40
N THR A 335 9.15 -3.99 27.59
CA THR A 335 10.14 -4.35 26.56
C THR A 335 10.36 -3.22 25.54
N LYS A 336 11.58 -3.09 25.03
CA LYS A 336 11.93 -2.33 23.82
C LYS A 336 11.43 -3.08 22.56
N HIS A 337 11.92 -2.72 21.38
CA HIS A 337 11.63 -3.45 20.14
C HIS A 337 12.22 -4.87 20.17
N ILE A 338 11.42 -5.88 19.80
CA ILE A 338 11.76 -7.30 19.90
C ILE A 338 12.05 -7.87 18.50
N PHE A 339 13.27 -7.74 17.97
CA PHE A 339 13.57 -8.17 16.58
C PHE A 339 13.31 -9.68 16.35
N LEU A 340 12.74 -10.04 15.19
CA LEU A 340 12.86 -11.41 14.65
C LEU A 340 13.99 -11.42 13.64
N TYR A 341 14.85 -12.41 13.82
CA TYR A 341 15.82 -12.84 12.85
C TYR A 341 15.27 -14.12 12.22
N GLU A 342 15.39 -14.23 10.90
CA GLU A 342 15.03 -15.42 10.14
C GLU A 342 16.24 -15.79 9.27
N ALA A 343 16.65 -17.05 9.31
CA ALA A 343 17.68 -17.59 8.45
C ALA A 343 17.06 -18.63 7.50
N LEU A 344 17.12 -18.33 6.20
CA LEU A 344 16.63 -19.20 5.13
C LEU A 344 17.83 -19.88 4.45
N ALA A 345 17.81 -21.20 4.37
CA ALA A 345 18.64 -21.91 3.40
C ALA A 345 18.00 -21.82 2.01
N TYR A 346 18.81 -21.78 0.96
CA TYR A 346 18.34 -21.88 -0.42
C TYR A 346 19.20 -22.87 -1.22
N ASP A 347 18.57 -23.98 -1.61
CA ASP A 347 19.13 -24.94 -2.53
C ASP A 347 18.97 -24.45 -3.97
N LYS A 348 20.10 -24.04 -4.57
CA LYS A 348 20.18 -23.56 -5.96
C LYS A 348 19.95 -24.66 -7.01
N VAL A 349 20.20 -25.93 -6.67
CA VAL A 349 20.01 -27.09 -7.55
C VAL A 349 18.53 -27.45 -7.64
N ASN A 350 17.87 -27.61 -6.49
CA ASN A 350 16.45 -27.95 -6.43
C ASN A 350 15.52 -26.73 -6.58
N GLN A 351 16.07 -25.50 -6.57
CA GLN A 351 15.34 -24.22 -6.55
C GLN A 351 14.34 -24.15 -5.38
N ARG A 352 14.78 -24.59 -4.19
CA ARG A 352 13.96 -24.65 -2.97
C ARG A 352 14.67 -23.90 -1.84
N GLY A 353 13.99 -22.92 -1.26
CA GLY A 353 14.34 -22.41 0.07
C GLY A 353 13.61 -23.14 1.20
N PHE A 354 14.05 -22.95 2.42
CA PHE A 354 13.28 -23.26 3.64
C PHE A 354 13.86 -22.50 4.84
N THR A 355 13.03 -22.20 5.83
CA THR A 355 13.47 -21.54 7.07
C THR A 355 14.20 -22.57 7.93
N VAL A 356 15.49 -22.32 8.19
CA VAL A 356 16.33 -23.19 9.02
C VAL A 356 16.13 -22.86 10.49
N THR A 357 16.22 -21.58 10.83
CA THR A 357 16.11 -21.11 12.21
C THR A 357 15.57 -19.68 12.26
N ASN A 358 14.99 -19.34 13.39
CA ASN A 358 14.44 -18.03 13.72
C ASN A 358 14.93 -17.66 15.13
N MET A 359 15.10 -16.38 15.45
CA MET A 359 15.39 -15.93 16.83
C MET A 359 14.55 -14.73 17.20
N LEU A 360 14.21 -14.62 18.48
CA LEU A 360 13.88 -13.34 19.09
C LEU A 360 14.95 -12.76 19.97
N SER A 361 15.09 -11.45 19.82
CA SER A 361 15.84 -10.69 20.79
C SER A 361 15.40 -9.24 20.85
N GLU A 362 15.23 -8.75 22.08
CA GLU A 362 15.28 -7.33 22.40
C GLU A 362 16.70 -6.75 22.22
N LYS A 363 17.72 -7.61 22.30
CA LYS A 363 19.14 -7.27 22.10
C LYS A 363 19.53 -7.44 20.62
N HIS A 364 20.01 -6.36 20.00
CA HIS A 364 20.68 -6.40 18.70
C HIS A 364 22.17 -6.19 18.90
N ASN A 365 22.90 -7.26 19.26
CA ASN A 365 24.35 -7.23 19.46
C ASN A 365 25.00 -8.54 18.97
N ASN A 366 26.31 -8.48 18.70
CA ASN A 366 27.09 -9.60 18.16
C ASN A 366 26.88 -10.88 18.98
N SER A 367 27.15 -10.84 20.29
CA SER A 367 27.11 -12.02 21.16
C SER A 367 25.76 -12.75 21.16
N THR A 368 24.63 -12.04 21.15
CA THR A 368 23.30 -12.69 21.13
C THR A 368 23.02 -13.36 19.79
N ILE A 369 23.41 -12.72 18.69
CA ILE A 369 23.25 -13.27 17.34
C ILE A 369 24.19 -14.45 17.12
N PHE A 370 25.43 -14.36 17.60
CA PHE A 370 26.41 -15.45 17.57
C PHE A 370 25.91 -16.69 18.30
N ILE A 371 25.38 -16.56 19.51
CA ILE A 371 24.83 -17.71 20.28
C ILE A 371 23.71 -18.40 19.48
N TRP A 372 22.80 -17.63 18.87
CA TRP A 372 21.75 -18.20 18.03
C TRP A 372 22.27 -18.91 16.79
N LEU A 373 23.29 -18.35 16.12
CA LEU A 373 23.92 -19.01 14.99
C LEU A 373 24.76 -20.23 15.44
N SER A 374 25.34 -20.25 16.64
CA SER A 374 26.05 -21.43 17.14
C SER A 374 25.11 -22.61 17.39
N GLU A 375 23.84 -22.37 17.74
CA GLU A 375 22.85 -23.46 17.85
C GLU A 375 22.58 -24.17 16.51
N TRP A 376 22.75 -23.50 15.36
CA TRP A 376 22.72 -24.16 14.04
C TRP A 376 23.81 -25.24 13.96
N LEU A 377 25.02 -24.91 14.40
CA LEU A 377 26.18 -25.81 14.36
C LEU A 377 26.07 -26.93 15.40
N ASN A 378 25.51 -26.63 16.59
CA ASN A 378 25.18 -27.62 17.61
C ASN A 378 24.18 -28.67 17.10
N CYS A 379 23.27 -28.30 16.19
CA CYS A 379 22.36 -29.24 15.51
C CYS A 379 23.04 -30.12 14.44
N HIS A 380 24.38 -30.10 14.34
CA HIS A 380 25.18 -30.81 13.33
C HIS A 380 24.81 -30.50 11.87
N VAL A 381 24.17 -29.35 11.62
CA VAL A 381 23.85 -28.88 10.27
C VAL A 381 25.11 -28.25 9.67
N GLN A 382 25.42 -28.58 8.42
CA GLN A 382 26.57 -28.02 7.70
C GLN A 382 26.50 -26.49 7.64
N PRO A 383 27.64 -25.78 7.80
CA PRO A 383 27.67 -24.33 7.64
C PRO A 383 27.41 -23.92 6.19
N PRO A 384 26.83 -22.74 5.95
CA PRO A 384 26.60 -22.23 4.60
C PRO A 384 27.91 -21.90 3.88
N LYS A 385 27.95 -22.12 2.55
CA LYS A 385 29.07 -21.68 1.69
C LYS A 385 29.02 -20.18 1.35
N GLU A 386 27.83 -19.60 1.37
CA GLU A 386 27.56 -18.18 1.12
C GLU A 386 26.42 -17.74 2.05
N THR A 387 26.56 -16.59 2.68
CA THR A 387 25.50 -15.95 3.49
C THR A 387 25.22 -14.56 2.97
N VAL A 388 23.94 -14.22 2.78
CA VAL A 388 23.51 -12.88 2.37
C VAL A 388 22.70 -12.24 3.50
N CYS A 389 23.13 -11.08 4.00
CA CYS A 389 22.38 -10.33 5.00
C CYS A 389 22.38 -8.82 4.75
N ASP A 390 21.68 -8.06 5.57
CA ASP A 390 21.69 -6.60 5.52
C ASP A 390 23.01 -6.05 6.11
N MET A 391 23.28 -4.74 5.93
CA MET A 391 24.45 -4.00 6.46
C MET A 391 24.48 -3.84 8.00
N SER A 392 23.98 -4.81 8.78
CA SER A 392 24.12 -4.79 10.24
C SER A 392 25.50 -5.32 10.63
N LEU A 393 26.34 -4.46 11.21
CA LEU A 393 27.66 -4.87 11.74
C LEU A 393 27.54 -5.97 12.80
N ALA A 394 26.50 -5.94 13.65
CA ALA A 394 26.26 -6.98 14.64
C ALA A 394 25.97 -8.35 13.99
N LEU A 395 25.26 -8.36 12.86
CA LEU A 395 24.94 -9.58 12.11
C LEU A 395 26.15 -10.08 11.31
N LEU A 396 26.87 -9.17 10.63
CA LEU A 396 28.10 -9.49 9.88
C LEU A 396 29.20 -10.04 10.81
N SER A 397 29.39 -9.43 11.98
CA SER A 397 30.36 -9.88 12.98
C SER A 397 30.01 -11.27 13.55
N ALA A 398 28.73 -11.51 13.86
CA ALA A 398 28.26 -12.80 14.34
C ALA A 398 28.38 -13.91 13.27
N ILE A 399 28.09 -13.59 12.01
CA ILE A 399 28.26 -14.51 10.88
C ILE A 399 29.75 -14.82 10.66
N SER A 400 30.63 -13.82 10.71
CA SER A 400 32.09 -14.00 10.61
C SER A 400 32.60 -14.99 11.65
N HIS A 401 32.26 -14.73 12.92
CA HIS A 401 32.69 -15.56 14.05
C HIS A 401 32.06 -16.97 14.05
N CYS A 402 30.86 -17.15 13.49
CA CYS A 402 30.16 -18.44 13.52
C CYS A 402 30.47 -19.34 12.31
N PHE A 403 30.44 -18.80 11.09
CA PHE A 403 30.51 -19.60 9.86
C PHE A 403 31.86 -19.55 9.13
N THR A 404 32.84 -18.81 9.65
CA THR A 404 34.21 -18.78 9.13
C THR A 404 35.22 -19.26 10.17
N GLN A 405 36.49 -19.37 9.80
CA GLN A 405 37.58 -19.66 10.72
C GLN A 405 38.09 -18.42 11.50
N TYR A 406 37.48 -17.25 11.31
CA TYR A 406 37.96 -15.97 11.85
C TYR A 406 37.20 -15.53 13.09
N SER A 407 37.93 -15.05 14.10
CA SER A 407 37.39 -14.56 15.37
C SER A 407 36.61 -13.25 15.26
N SER A 408 36.94 -12.41 14.29
CA SER A 408 36.29 -11.11 14.11
C SER A 408 35.92 -10.83 12.65
N LEU A 409 35.15 -9.75 12.45
CA LEU A 409 34.88 -9.23 11.11
C LEU A 409 36.11 -8.56 10.49
N ASN A 410 37.00 -7.98 11.31
CA ASN A 410 38.20 -7.31 10.82
C ASN A 410 39.21 -8.32 10.28
N ASP A 411 39.42 -9.44 10.98
CA ASP A 411 40.31 -10.53 10.53
C ASP A 411 39.83 -11.09 9.16
N TYR A 412 38.52 -11.30 9.01
CA TYR A 412 37.91 -11.72 7.74
C TYR A 412 38.15 -10.70 6.62
N ILE A 413 38.01 -9.39 6.91
CA ILE A 413 38.21 -8.32 5.91
C ILE A 413 39.68 -8.22 5.52
N ASN A 414 40.60 -8.34 6.47
CA ASN A 414 42.03 -8.29 6.21
C ASN A 414 42.44 -9.44 5.27
N VAL A 415 42.08 -10.68 5.57
CA VAL A 415 42.39 -11.80 4.66
C VAL A 415 41.70 -11.66 3.29
N CYS A 416 40.51 -11.06 3.23
CA CYS A 416 39.91 -10.71 1.93
C CYS A 416 40.71 -9.65 1.17
N ALA A 417 41.36 -8.69 1.85
CA ALA A 417 42.28 -7.75 1.22
C ALA A 417 43.55 -8.45 0.72
N ASP A 418 44.16 -9.33 1.51
CA ASP A 418 45.38 -10.04 1.14
C ASP A 418 45.21 -10.82 -0.19
N PHE A 419 44.05 -11.46 -0.40
CA PHE A 419 43.70 -12.11 -1.68
C PHE A 419 43.37 -11.14 -2.82
N VAL A 420 42.80 -9.96 -2.54
CA VAL A 420 42.37 -8.97 -3.55
C VAL A 420 43.52 -8.08 -4.02
N LEU A 421 44.46 -7.78 -3.13
CA LEU A 421 45.66 -6.98 -3.38
C LEU A 421 46.86 -7.82 -3.88
N ASN A 422 46.66 -9.15 -4.03
CA ASN A 422 47.66 -10.14 -4.45
C ASN A 422 48.83 -10.35 -3.48
N GLU A 423 48.61 -10.11 -2.18
CA GLU A 423 49.59 -10.40 -1.13
C GLU A 423 49.62 -11.91 -0.78
N LEU A 424 48.51 -12.62 -0.99
CA LEU A 424 48.43 -14.08 -0.89
C LEU A 424 48.20 -14.77 -2.25
N PRO A 425 48.96 -15.85 -2.59
CA PRO A 425 48.72 -16.63 -3.80
C PRO A 425 47.38 -17.38 -3.74
N LEU A 426 46.61 -17.39 -4.85
CA LEU A 426 45.36 -18.17 -5.02
C LEU A 426 45.49 -19.69 -4.76
N ARG A 427 46.71 -20.22 -4.60
CA ARG A 427 46.97 -21.63 -4.25
C ARG A 427 46.81 -21.90 -2.75
N GLU A 428 46.83 -20.88 -1.90
CA GLU A 428 46.72 -21.00 -0.44
C GLU A 428 45.27 -21.10 0.06
N SER A 429 44.51 -22.03 -0.52
CA SER A 429 43.08 -22.25 -0.24
C SER A 429 42.69 -22.46 1.23
N HIS A 430 43.65 -22.73 2.12
CA HIS A 430 43.41 -22.87 3.56
C HIS A 430 43.14 -21.55 4.29
N TRP A 431 43.62 -20.41 3.76
CA TRP A 431 43.28 -19.07 4.25
C TRP A 431 41.97 -18.53 3.66
N LEU A 432 41.43 -19.12 2.59
CA LEU A 432 40.16 -18.65 2.05
C LEU A 432 39.04 -18.84 3.12
N PRO A 433 38.23 -17.81 3.45
CA PRO A 433 37.21 -17.97 4.47
C PRO A 433 36.20 -19.06 4.09
N ARG A 434 35.83 -19.94 5.03
CA ARG A 434 34.96 -21.10 4.76
C ARG A 434 33.54 -20.74 4.29
N CYS A 435 33.09 -19.51 4.56
CA CYS A 435 31.80 -18.99 4.14
C CYS A 435 31.97 -17.60 3.53
N PHE A 436 31.46 -17.42 2.31
CA PHE A 436 31.44 -16.14 1.61
C PHE A 436 30.35 -15.23 2.18
N ILE A 437 30.76 -14.20 2.93
CA ILE A 437 29.84 -13.22 3.53
C ILE A 437 29.49 -12.14 2.50
N ARG A 438 28.20 -11.94 2.24
CA ARG A 438 27.65 -11.00 1.27
C ARG A 438 26.63 -10.06 1.91
N VAL A 439 26.55 -8.86 1.36
CA VAL A 439 25.52 -7.86 1.69
C VAL A 439 24.41 -7.86 0.63
N ASP A 440 23.14 -7.73 1.06
CA ASP A 440 22.03 -7.50 0.14
C ASP A 440 22.17 -6.15 -0.59
N VAL A 441 22.23 -6.24 -1.93
CA VAL A 441 22.47 -5.08 -2.80
C VAL A 441 21.39 -4.01 -2.70
N ALA A 442 20.14 -4.37 -2.40
CA ALA A 442 19.05 -3.40 -2.29
C ALA A 442 19.18 -2.60 -0.99
N HIS A 443 19.55 -3.24 0.13
CA HIS A 443 19.87 -2.59 1.40
C HIS A 443 21.11 -1.69 1.30
N PHE A 444 22.16 -2.15 0.62
CA PHE A 444 23.35 -1.35 0.35
C PHE A 444 23.05 -0.07 -0.43
N ILE A 445 22.42 -0.18 -1.61
CA ILE A 445 22.05 0.99 -2.43
C ILE A 445 21.08 1.91 -1.65
N LYS A 446 20.13 1.35 -0.89
CA LYS A 446 19.20 2.11 -0.04
C LYS A 446 19.91 2.87 1.09
N LEU A 447 20.98 2.33 1.67
CA LEU A 447 21.83 3.05 2.64
C LEU A 447 22.47 4.28 1.97
N ILE A 448 23.09 4.09 0.81
CA ILE A 448 23.79 5.15 0.06
C ILE A 448 22.82 6.25 -0.39
N THR A 449 21.61 5.90 -0.84
CA THR A 449 20.59 6.91 -1.18
C THR A 449 20.18 7.81 -0.01
N LYS A 450 20.49 7.46 1.25
CA LYS A 450 20.20 8.26 2.45
C LYS A 450 21.34 9.19 2.88
N TRP A 451 22.55 9.06 2.33
CA TRP A 451 23.68 9.93 2.65
C TRP A 451 23.32 11.40 2.50
N VAL A 452 23.73 12.23 3.47
CA VAL A 452 23.27 13.63 3.56
C VAL A 452 23.76 14.48 2.38
N PRO A 453 25.03 14.41 1.92
CA PRO A 453 25.50 15.17 0.76
C PRO A 453 24.72 14.88 -0.53
N LEU A 454 24.19 13.66 -0.69
CA LEU A 454 23.39 13.29 -1.87
C LEU A 454 21.95 13.82 -1.86
N LYS A 455 21.53 14.53 -0.81
CA LYS A 455 20.17 15.14 -0.73
C LYS A 455 20.13 16.56 -1.27
N SER A 456 21.24 17.30 -1.25
CA SER A 456 21.33 18.69 -1.71
C SER A 456 21.64 18.81 -3.21
N VAL A 457 22.31 17.82 -3.81
CA VAL A 457 22.66 17.84 -5.24
C VAL A 457 21.47 17.61 -6.17
N SER A 458 21.63 18.03 -7.44
CA SER A 458 20.59 17.84 -8.46
C SER A 458 20.27 16.36 -8.70
N LYS A 459 19.02 16.06 -9.10
CA LYS A 459 18.58 14.69 -9.39
C LYS A 459 19.45 13.98 -10.44
N ARG A 460 20.02 14.72 -11.40
CA ARG A 460 20.92 14.18 -12.44
C ARG A 460 22.27 13.77 -11.86
N VAL A 461 22.91 14.66 -11.11
CA VAL A 461 24.20 14.39 -10.43
C VAL A 461 24.07 13.22 -9.47
N ARG A 462 22.99 13.20 -8.68
CA ARG A 462 22.65 12.07 -7.80
C ARG A 462 22.47 10.75 -8.57
N GLU A 463 21.82 10.78 -9.73
CA GLU A 463 21.63 9.58 -10.56
C GLU A 463 22.96 9.04 -11.11
N VAL A 464 23.87 9.92 -11.57
CA VAL A 464 25.22 9.53 -12.01
C VAL A 464 25.98 8.87 -10.86
N ILE A 465 26.12 9.54 -9.71
CA ILE A 465 26.88 9.01 -8.55
C ILE A 465 26.32 7.65 -8.08
N LEU A 466 25.00 7.49 -8.00
CA LEU A 466 24.39 6.22 -7.60
C LEU A 466 24.60 5.09 -8.63
N ARG A 467 24.76 5.42 -9.93
CA ARG A 467 25.12 4.45 -10.97
C ARG A 467 26.61 4.13 -10.97
N VAL A 468 27.49 5.10 -10.70
CA VAL A 468 28.94 4.86 -10.51
C VAL A 468 29.15 3.82 -9.40
N ILE A 469 28.53 4.04 -8.24
CA ILE A 469 28.52 3.08 -7.13
C ILE A 469 27.88 1.75 -7.54
N GLY A 470 26.80 1.80 -8.33
CA GLY A 470 26.14 0.61 -8.88
C GLY A 470 26.99 -0.21 -9.87
N LEU A 471 28.06 0.36 -10.44
CA LEU A 471 29.08 -0.35 -11.22
C LEU A 471 30.12 -0.98 -10.29
N MET A 472 30.63 -0.24 -9.30
CA MET A 472 31.58 -0.77 -8.29
C MET A 472 31.03 -2.03 -7.61
N VAL A 473 29.72 -2.06 -7.30
CA VAL A 473 29.00 -3.22 -6.77
C VAL A 473 29.16 -4.49 -7.63
N LYS A 474 29.34 -4.38 -8.94
CA LYS A 474 29.50 -5.52 -9.85
C LYS A 474 30.95 -5.84 -10.21
N CYS A 475 31.89 -4.96 -9.93
CA CYS A 475 33.28 -5.13 -10.32
C CYS A 475 33.85 -6.41 -9.69
N GLN A 476 34.60 -7.17 -10.49
CA GLN A 476 35.17 -8.46 -10.10
C GLN A 476 36.70 -8.42 -9.98
N ASN A 477 37.32 -7.27 -10.23
CA ASN A 477 38.75 -7.02 -10.03
C ASN A 477 38.95 -5.67 -9.30
N ILE A 478 40.10 -5.47 -8.66
CA ILE A 478 40.42 -4.25 -7.92
C ILE A 478 40.77 -3.07 -8.84
N SER A 479 41.28 -3.34 -10.04
CA SER A 479 41.73 -2.32 -11.01
C SER A 479 40.58 -1.45 -11.51
N ASP A 480 39.45 -2.08 -11.87
CA ASP A 480 38.21 -1.42 -12.25
C ASP A 480 37.66 -0.52 -11.14
N ILE A 481 37.75 -0.99 -9.89
CA ILE A 481 37.35 -0.20 -8.72
C ILE A 481 38.32 0.95 -8.51
N LYS A 482 39.65 0.77 -8.67
CA LYS A 482 40.65 1.85 -8.63
C LYS A 482 40.34 2.91 -9.70
N LYS A 483 40.14 2.50 -10.96
CA LYS A 483 39.77 3.38 -12.11
C LYS A 483 38.49 4.17 -11.86
N ILE A 484 37.44 3.52 -11.35
CA ILE A 484 36.18 4.20 -11.02
C ILE A 484 36.37 5.16 -9.83
N LEU A 485 37.08 4.73 -8.78
CA LEU A 485 37.22 5.47 -7.53
C LEU A 485 38.08 6.72 -7.70
N ILE A 486 39.22 6.64 -8.41
CA ILE A 486 40.04 7.82 -8.72
C ILE A 486 39.25 8.83 -9.55
N SER A 487 38.56 8.37 -10.60
CA SER A 487 37.71 9.21 -11.44
C SER A 487 36.61 9.90 -10.64
N LEU A 488 35.97 9.17 -9.72
CA LEU A 488 34.94 9.71 -8.83
C LEU A 488 35.52 10.76 -7.88
N PHE A 489 36.68 10.51 -7.26
CA PHE A 489 37.30 11.47 -6.36
C PHE A 489 37.72 12.74 -7.08
N VAL A 490 38.46 12.66 -8.20
CA VAL A 490 38.87 13.85 -8.98
C VAL A 490 37.65 14.70 -9.36
N VAL A 491 36.56 14.07 -9.79
CA VAL A 491 35.33 14.76 -10.22
C VAL A 491 34.50 15.35 -9.06
N ILE A 492 34.61 14.86 -7.82
CA ILE A 492 33.90 15.47 -6.68
C ILE A 492 34.76 16.47 -5.89
N THR A 493 36.08 16.51 -6.08
CA THR A 493 37.01 17.43 -5.40
C THR A 493 37.35 18.68 -6.20
N ASN A 494 37.21 18.66 -7.53
CA ASN A 494 37.48 19.82 -8.38
C ASN A 494 36.26 20.75 -8.48
N GLU A 495 36.43 22.04 -8.15
CA GLU A 495 35.36 23.05 -8.28
C GLU A 495 35.01 23.39 -9.74
N THR A 496 35.97 23.21 -10.65
CA THR A 496 35.85 23.58 -12.07
C THR A 496 36.14 22.41 -13.01
N ASP A 497 35.63 22.52 -14.24
CA ASP A 497 35.73 21.54 -15.33
C ASP A 497 35.95 22.23 -16.69
N GLY A 498 35.79 21.50 -17.81
CA GLY A 498 36.02 22.02 -19.15
C GLY A 498 37.51 22.06 -19.57
N SER A 499 37.88 23.09 -20.32
CA SER A 499 39.28 23.32 -20.74
C SER A 499 40.06 24.12 -19.70
N ASP A 500 41.36 23.84 -19.59
CA ASP A 500 42.37 24.61 -18.88
C ASP A 500 42.56 25.99 -19.53
N ILE A 501 42.64 27.04 -18.71
CA ILE A 501 42.63 28.44 -19.14
C ILE A 501 43.91 28.82 -19.93
N ASN A 502 45.04 28.18 -19.65
CA ASN A 502 46.35 28.54 -20.21
C ASN A 502 46.72 27.73 -21.46
N THR A 503 46.24 26.49 -21.55
CA THR A 503 46.60 25.51 -22.59
C THR A 503 45.45 25.16 -23.53
N GLY A 504 44.19 25.46 -23.17
CA GLY A 504 43.00 25.13 -23.96
C GLY A 504 42.63 23.64 -24.01
N LEU A 505 43.50 22.75 -23.53
CA LEU A 505 43.27 21.31 -23.41
C LEU A 505 42.26 21.01 -22.29
N ALA A 506 41.60 19.85 -22.33
CA ALA A 506 40.67 19.43 -21.27
C ALA A 506 41.40 19.29 -19.92
N THR A 507 40.79 19.75 -18.82
CA THR A 507 41.32 19.50 -17.47
C THR A 507 41.18 18.02 -17.09
N PRO A 508 41.98 17.52 -16.13
CA PRO A 508 41.80 16.16 -15.61
C PRO A 508 40.38 15.89 -15.10
N CYS A 509 39.77 16.88 -14.45
CA CYS A 509 38.36 16.84 -14.03
C CYS A 509 37.41 16.59 -15.21
N GLU A 510 37.57 17.29 -16.33
CA GLU A 510 36.74 17.11 -17.53
C GLU A 510 36.94 15.72 -18.19
N LEU A 511 38.17 15.19 -18.18
CA LEU A 511 38.47 13.87 -18.70
C LEU A 511 37.79 12.77 -17.85
N HIS A 512 38.07 12.73 -16.55
CA HIS A 512 37.43 11.75 -15.64
C HIS A 512 35.91 11.90 -15.58
N LYS A 513 35.37 13.12 -15.72
CA LYS A 513 33.93 13.35 -15.83
C LYS A 513 33.33 12.68 -17.07
N ARG A 514 34.02 12.75 -18.22
CA ARG A 514 33.60 12.03 -19.45
C ARG A 514 33.68 10.51 -19.27
N GLU A 515 34.71 10.01 -18.59
CA GLU A 515 34.83 8.58 -18.25
C GLU A 515 33.68 8.09 -17.37
N LEU A 516 33.38 8.76 -16.25
CA LEU A 516 32.26 8.37 -15.38
C LEU A 516 30.91 8.39 -16.12
N ILE A 517 30.68 9.39 -16.98
CA ILE A 517 29.50 9.46 -17.83
C ILE A 517 29.50 8.30 -18.84
N ASN A 518 30.66 7.94 -19.41
CA ASN A 518 30.79 6.80 -20.31
C ASN A 518 30.46 5.48 -19.59
N PHE A 519 31.13 5.18 -18.48
CA PHE A 519 30.95 3.97 -17.68
C PHE A 519 29.49 3.79 -17.25
N THR A 520 28.84 4.85 -16.74
CA THR A 520 27.43 4.81 -16.32
C THR A 520 26.43 4.70 -17.46
N SER A 521 26.87 4.94 -18.71
CA SER A 521 26.04 4.87 -19.91
C SER A 521 26.16 3.53 -20.65
N THR A 522 27.34 2.93 -20.69
CA THR A 522 27.58 1.62 -21.33
C THR A 522 27.50 0.45 -20.37
N GLY A 523 27.93 0.65 -19.12
CA GLY A 523 28.24 -0.44 -18.18
C GLY A 523 29.59 -1.12 -18.43
N THR A 524 30.45 -0.53 -19.26
CA THR A 524 31.78 -1.04 -19.59
C THR A 524 32.85 -0.06 -19.11
N ILE A 525 33.98 -0.59 -18.66
CA ILE A 525 35.19 0.15 -18.33
C ILE A 525 36.15 -0.14 -19.48
N ASN A 526 36.79 0.90 -20.03
CA ASN A 526 37.72 0.73 -21.15
C ASN A 526 39.12 0.39 -20.61
N GLU A 527 39.85 -0.45 -21.33
CA GLU A 527 41.19 -0.90 -20.91
C GLU A 527 42.29 0.08 -21.36
N ASP A 528 42.07 0.82 -22.45
CA ASP A 528 43.13 1.41 -23.30
C ASP A 528 43.77 2.76 -22.88
N GLU A 529 43.45 3.33 -21.71
CA GLU A 529 44.08 4.57 -21.22
C GLU A 529 44.72 4.36 -19.83
N GLU A 530 45.93 3.80 -19.81
CA GLU A 530 46.81 3.83 -18.64
C GLU A 530 47.43 5.22 -18.47
N ILE A 531 46.82 6.05 -17.60
CA ILE A 531 47.50 7.22 -17.04
C ILE A 531 48.59 6.70 -16.10
N MET A 532 49.87 7.00 -16.38
CA MET A 532 50.97 6.54 -15.54
C MET A 532 50.92 7.15 -14.15
N PHE A 533 50.95 6.30 -13.12
CA PHE A 533 51.07 6.68 -11.72
C PHE A 533 52.51 6.43 -11.27
N ASN A 534 53.17 7.45 -10.70
CA ASN A 534 54.36 7.25 -9.88
C ASN A 534 53.89 7.19 -8.42
N ASP A 535 53.97 6.01 -7.80
CA ASP A 535 53.78 5.86 -6.35
C ASP A 535 55.09 6.27 -5.65
N ASP A 536 55.06 7.35 -4.85
CA ASP A 536 56.10 7.66 -3.84
C ASP A 536 55.63 8.80 -2.91
N GLN A 537 54.95 8.46 -1.81
CA GLN A 537 55.16 8.99 -0.44
C GLN A 537 54.03 8.57 0.51
N GLU A 538 54.39 7.93 1.62
CA GLU A 538 53.50 7.77 2.78
C GLU A 538 53.39 9.11 3.55
N SER A 539 52.19 9.45 4.01
CA SER A 539 52.02 10.42 5.10
C SER A 539 50.97 9.95 6.09
N ILE A 540 51.27 10.12 7.39
CA ILE A 540 50.42 9.66 8.50
C ILE A 540 49.63 10.86 9.01
N LEU A 541 48.30 10.72 9.16
CA LEU A 541 47.47 11.69 9.89
C LEU A 541 46.47 10.99 10.83
N GLU A 542 46.11 11.72 11.88
CA GLU A 542 45.66 11.17 13.17
C GLU A 542 44.14 10.93 13.27
N GLU A 543 43.74 10.01 14.16
CA GLU A 543 42.35 9.67 14.46
C GLU A 543 41.68 10.70 15.40
N ASP A 544 40.36 10.88 15.26
CA ASP A 544 39.52 11.45 16.32
C ASP A 544 38.10 10.83 16.28
N ASP A 545 37.87 9.85 17.17
CA ASP A 545 36.65 9.48 17.94
C ASP A 545 35.22 9.74 17.38
N ASN A 546 34.18 8.91 17.55
CA ASN A 546 33.88 7.62 18.23
C ASN A 546 32.40 7.24 17.83
N PRO A 547 31.70 6.18 18.31
CA PRO A 547 32.04 4.78 18.61
C PRO A 547 31.26 3.75 17.73
N GLU A 548 31.92 2.72 17.19
CA GLU A 548 31.26 1.44 16.80
C GLU A 548 32.20 0.26 17.12
N GLU A 549 31.92 -0.49 18.19
CA GLU A 549 32.77 -1.54 18.83
C GLU A 549 33.16 -2.75 17.93
N GLY A 550 32.86 -2.75 16.63
CA GLY A 550 33.04 -3.90 15.73
C GLY A 550 34.17 -3.77 14.69
N LEU A 551 34.72 -2.57 14.48
CA LEU A 551 35.74 -2.25 13.45
C LEU A 551 36.74 -1.22 13.98
N LEU A 552 37.19 -1.41 15.23
CA LEU A 552 38.26 -0.61 15.84
C LEU A 552 39.62 -1.17 15.39
N GLY A 553 40.40 -0.37 14.68
CA GLY A 553 41.73 -0.73 14.18
C GLY A 553 41.91 -0.55 12.67
N TYR A 554 43.11 -0.89 12.19
CA TYR A 554 43.51 -0.82 10.79
C TYR A 554 42.55 -1.57 9.86
N ASN A 555 42.25 -0.96 8.71
CA ASN A 555 41.41 -1.54 7.66
C ASN A 555 42.05 -1.26 6.28
N PRO A 556 42.55 -2.27 5.56
CA PRO A 556 43.33 -2.08 4.34
C PRO A 556 42.53 -1.41 3.21
N PHE A 557 41.23 -1.70 3.10
CA PHE A 557 40.37 -1.06 2.08
C PHE A 557 40.04 0.41 2.39
N GLN A 558 40.09 0.82 3.66
CA GLN A 558 40.00 2.23 4.04
C GLN A 558 41.28 2.97 3.60
N THR A 559 42.44 2.50 4.06
CA THR A 559 43.75 3.10 3.74
C THR A 559 43.99 3.13 2.23
N TRP A 560 43.67 2.05 1.52
CA TRP A 560 43.71 2.01 0.05
C TRP A 560 42.82 3.09 -0.61
N ALA A 561 41.63 3.34 -0.07
CA ALA A 561 40.75 4.39 -0.58
C ALA A 561 41.22 5.80 -0.20
N GLU A 562 41.88 5.95 0.94
CA GLU A 562 42.52 7.20 1.39
C GLU A 562 43.70 7.55 0.49
N ASN A 563 44.60 6.60 0.21
CA ASN A 563 45.71 6.79 -0.74
C ASN A 563 45.21 7.16 -2.15
N ILE A 564 44.10 6.57 -2.62
CA ILE A 564 43.48 6.95 -3.91
C ILE A 564 42.86 8.35 -3.85
N TYR A 565 42.31 8.76 -2.71
CA TYR A 565 41.83 10.13 -2.50
C TYR A 565 42.98 11.15 -2.48
N GLU A 566 44.07 10.88 -1.75
CA GLU A 566 45.28 11.71 -1.74
C GLU A 566 45.84 11.88 -3.15
N ASN A 567 46.02 10.77 -3.87
CA ASN A 567 46.41 10.78 -5.28
C ASN A 567 45.47 11.61 -6.17
N SER A 568 44.16 11.65 -5.86
CA SER A 568 43.19 12.46 -6.60
C SER A 568 43.43 13.98 -6.45
N THR A 569 44.05 14.42 -5.34
CA THR A 569 44.29 15.85 -5.08
C THR A 569 45.35 16.44 -6.01
N HIS A 570 46.29 15.64 -6.51
CA HIS A 570 47.29 16.06 -7.49
C HIS A 570 46.68 16.44 -8.86
N TYR A 571 45.43 16.04 -9.13
CA TYR A 571 44.70 16.38 -10.35
C TYR A 571 43.84 17.65 -10.23
N ILE A 572 43.93 18.40 -9.12
CA ILE A 572 43.21 19.65 -8.93
C ILE A 572 43.74 20.72 -9.89
N LYS A 573 42.89 21.21 -10.81
CA LYS A 573 43.27 22.20 -11.82
C LYS A 573 42.11 23.12 -12.22
N GLU A 574 42.36 24.43 -12.31
CA GLU A 574 41.35 25.39 -12.73
C GLU A 574 40.94 25.20 -14.20
N GLY A 575 39.62 25.11 -14.41
CA GLY A 575 38.98 24.98 -15.72
C GLY A 575 37.99 26.10 -16.03
N THR A 576 37.63 26.20 -17.30
CA THR A 576 36.70 27.20 -17.86
C THR A 576 35.24 27.03 -17.46
N GLY A 577 34.84 25.87 -16.91
CA GLY A 577 33.47 25.56 -16.50
C GLY A 577 33.31 25.34 -15.00
N ILE A 578 32.09 25.53 -14.47
CA ILE A 578 31.77 25.18 -13.07
C ILE A 578 31.35 23.71 -13.03
N ASN A 579 32.01 22.92 -12.20
CA ASN A 579 31.72 21.50 -12.07
C ASN A 579 30.47 21.24 -11.21
N ALA A 580 29.37 20.85 -11.85
CA ALA A 580 28.12 20.52 -11.14
C ALA A 580 28.18 19.22 -10.31
N MET A 581 29.27 18.44 -10.39
CA MET A 581 29.50 17.26 -9.56
C MET A 581 30.38 17.53 -8.33
N TYR A 582 30.92 18.74 -8.17
CA TYR A 582 31.70 19.13 -6.99
C TYR A 582 30.90 18.87 -5.69
N LEU A 583 31.43 17.97 -4.86
CA LEU A 583 30.81 17.49 -3.63
C LEU A 583 31.86 16.86 -2.71
N PRO A 584 32.87 17.59 -2.22
CA PRO A 584 33.96 17.04 -1.41
C PRO A 584 33.45 16.42 -0.10
N ALA A 585 32.33 16.93 0.44
CA ALA A 585 31.63 16.38 1.60
C ALA A 585 31.15 14.92 1.42
N LEU A 586 31.19 14.36 0.21
CA LEU A 586 30.89 12.95 -0.06
C LEU A 586 32.10 12.02 0.16
N VAL A 587 33.34 12.54 0.12
CA VAL A 587 34.57 11.73 0.25
C VAL A 587 34.56 10.85 1.51
N PRO A 588 34.32 11.38 2.74
CA PRO A 588 34.35 10.55 3.95
C PRO A 588 33.28 9.44 3.96
N TYR A 589 32.15 9.66 3.27
CA TYR A 589 31.10 8.63 3.12
C TYR A 589 31.54 7.51 2.18
N ILE A 590 32.25 7.82 1.09
CA ILE A 590 32.81 6.84 0.16
C ILE A 590 33.91 6.04 0.86
N THR A 591 34.88 6.72 1.49
CA THR A 591 35.97 6.09 2.24
C THR A 591 35.47 5.17 3.35
N LYS A 592 34.53 5.62 4.21
CA LYS A 592 33.92 4.76 5.23
C LYS A 592 33.16 3.57 4.62
N CYS A 593 32.63 3.69 3.40
CA CYS A 593 31.94 2.60 2.69
C CYS A 593 32.92 1.53 2.18
N MET A 594 34.15 1.91 1.81
CA MET A 594 35.17 0.97 1.32
C MET A 594 35.64 -0.01 2.39
N LYS A 595 35.50 0.29 3.69
CA LYS A 595 35.78 -0.65 4.81
C LYS A 595 35.19 -2.04 4.62
N LEU A 596 34.03 -2.14 3.95
CA LEU A 596 33.27 -3.37 3.73
C LEU A 596 33.25 -3.81 2.25
N LEU A 597 34.16 -3.28 1.41
CA LEU A 597 34.25 -3.56 -0.03
C LEU A 597 34.07 -5.04 -0.42
N PRO A 598 34.75 -6.03 0.19
CA PRO A 598 34.60 -7.44 -0.20
C PRO A 598 33.21 -8.03 0.07
N LEU A 599 32.39 -7.40 0.93
CA LEU A 599 31.06 -7.88 1.31
C LEU A 599 29.96 -7.42 0.37
N TRP A 600 30.04 -6.16 -0.12
CA TRP A 600 28.99 -5.55 -0.96
C TRP A 600 29.31 -5.50 -2.46
N SER A 601 30.57 -5.70 -2.86
CA SER A 601 31.00 -5.72 -4.27
C SER A 601 31.18 -7.15 -4.81
N GLY A 602 31.29 -7.30 -6.13
CA GLY A 602 31.56 -8.58 -6.79
C GLY A 602 33.00 -9.09 -6.65
N ILE A 603 33.90 -8.36 -5.98
CA ILE A 603 35.35 -8.53 -6.10
C ILE A 603 35.87 -9.89 -5.62
N MET A 604 35.20 -10.51 -4.64
CA MET A 604 35.57 -11.82 -4.13
C MET A 604 35.01 -12.99 -4.98
N VAL A 605 34.08 -12.75 -5.92
CA VAL A 605 33.43 -13.81 -6.70
C VAL A 605 34.43 -14.67 -7.51
N PRO A 606 35.45 -14.10 -8.19
CA PRO A 606 36.47 -14.92 -8.87
C PRO A 606 37.37 -15.70 -7.90
N ILE A 607 37.63 -15.15 -6.71
CA ILE A 607 38.48 -15.78 -5.68
C ILE A 607 37.79 -17.02 -5.09
N TYR A 608 36.49 -16.94 -4.80
CA TYR A 608 35.69 -18.10 -4.35
C TYR A 608 35.33 -19.07 -5.49
N GLY A 609 35.31 -18.61 -6.75
CA GLY A 609 34.85 -19.40 -7.91
C GLY A 609 33.33 -19.65 -7.93
N TYR A 610 32.57 -19.01 -7.05
CA TYR A 610 31.10 -19.09 -6.99
C TYR A 610 30.47 -17.81 -6.44
N GLY A 611 29.15 -17.74 -6.54
CA GLY A 611 28.34 -16.57 -6.19
C GLY A 611 27.82 -15.83 -7.43
N ASP A 612 26.76 -15.06 -7.27
CA ASP A 612 26.26 -14.15 -8.32
C ASP A 612 26.92 -12.76 -8.14
N GLU A 613 27.13 -11.99 -9.24
CA GLU A 613 27.71 -10.62 -9.23
C GLU A 613 27.18 -9.74 -8.08
N THR A 614 25.86 -9.80 -7.85
CA THR A 614 25.17 -9.08 -6.79
C THR A 614 24.36 -10.05 -5.93
N ALA A 615 24.60 -10.08 -4.64
CA ALA A 615 23.81 -10.87 -3.70
C ALA A 615 22.45 -10.21 -3.38
N SER A 616 21.45 -11.01 -2.98
CA SER A 616 20.19 -10.47 -2.48
C SER A 616 19.46 -11.36 -1.46
N SER A 617 18.93 -10.74 -0.40
CA SER A 617 18.13 -11.34 0.67
C SER A 617 16.63 -11.39 0.36
N ALA A 618 16.20 -11.17 -0.89
CA ALA A 618 14.79 -11.11 -1.30
C ALA A 618 13.94 -12.34 -0.91
N ALA A 619 14.55 -13.50 -0.67
CA ALA A 619 13.86 -14.66 -0.11
C ALA A 619 13.35 -14.41 1.34
N VAL A 620 14.17 -13.75 2.17
CA VAL A 620 13.82 -13.31 3.53
C VAL A 620 12.73 -12.26 3.49
N GLU A 621 12.87 -11.25 2.62
CA GLU A 621 11.82 -10.24 2.42
C GLU A 621 10.48 -10.87 2.00
N SER A 622 10.52 -11.89 1.12
CA SER A 622 9.33 -12.62 0.69
C SER A 622 8.73 -13.49 1.79
N SER A 623 9.54 -14.11 2.66
CA SER A 623 9.06 -14.84 3.84
C SER A 623 8.35 -13.91 4.82
N PHE A 624 8.98 -12.78 5.18
CA PHE A 624 8.35 -11.75 6.01
C PHE A 624 7.10 -11.14 5.36
N LYS A 625 7.04 -11.03 4.02
CA LYS A 625 5.82 -10.63 3.31
C LYS A 625 4.73 -11.69 3.45
N LYS A 626 5.01 -12.98 3.21
CA LYS A 626 4.05 -14.09 3.40
C LYS A 626 3.52 -14.11 4.83
N LEU A 627 4.40 -13.98 5.82
CA LEU A 627 4.04 -13.91 7.23
C LEU A 627 3.01 -12.80 7.49
N LYS A 628 3.28 -11.58 6.99
CA LYS A 628 2.42 -10.40 7.22
C LYS A 628 1.13 -10.39 6.40
N THR A 629 1.14 -10.92 5.18
CA THR A 629 0.02 -10.79 4.21
C THR A 629 -0.81 -12.05 4.04
N VAL A 630 -0.30 -13.22 4.45
CA VAL A 630 -0.99 -14.52 4.36
C VAL A 630 -1.20 -15.09 5.76
N THR A 631 -0.13 -15.43 6.49
CA THR A 631 -0.23 -16.12 7.81
C THR A 631 -1.03 -15.31 8.85
N PHE A 632 -0.95 -13.98 8.79
CA PHE A 632 -1.69 -13.08 9.68
C PHE A 632 -2.65 -12.12 8.94
N LYS A 633 -3.15 -12.50 7.75
CA LYS A 633 -4.00 -11.65 6.86
C LYS A 633 -5.23 -11.04 7.55
N GLN A 634 -5.84 -11.76 8.49
CA GLN A 634 -7.06 -11.36 9.19
C GLN A 634 -6.81 -10.59 10.51
N GLU A 635 -5.55 -10.33 10.86
CA GLU A 635 -5.16 -9.80 12.16
C GLU A 635 -4.53 -8.41 12.07
N ASN A 636 -4.89 -7.53 13.01
CA ASN A 636 -4.29 -6.21 13.12
C ASN A 636 -2.94 -6.29 13.81
N LEU A 637 -1.88 -6.39 13.02
CA LEU A 637 -0.50 -6.43 13.49
C LEU A 637 -0.06 -5.08 14.09
N PRO A 638 0.71 -5.06 15.19
CA PRO A 638 1.20 -6.21 15.96
C PRO A 638 0.13 -6.88 16.85
N ILE A 639 0.26 -8.19 17.07
CA ILE A 639 -0.54 -9.08 17.95
C ILE A 639 0.23 -9.44 19.25
N THR A 640 -0.31 -10.28 20.14
CA THR A 640 0.45 -10.71 21.33
C THR A 640 1.42 -11.86 21.01
N ILE A 641 2.42 -12.10 21.86
CA ILE A 641 3.35 -13.22 21.66
C ILE A 641 2.67 -14.58 21.85
N GLU A 642 1.68 -14.68 22.74
CA GLU A 642 0.83 -15.85 22.95
C GLU A 642 -0.01 -16.19 21.71
N ASP A 643 -0.44 -15.18 20.94
CA ASP A 643 -1.15 -15.38 19.67
C ASP A 643 -0.21 -15.68 18.50
N PHE A 644 0.99 -15.06 18.49
CA PHE A 644 1.95 -15.20 17.40
C PHE A 644 2.55 -16.60 17.37
N LEU A 645 3.06 -17.07 18.50
CA LEU A 645 3.88 -18.29 18.59
C LEU A 645 3.17 -19.50 17.97
N PRO A 646 1.94 -19.87 18.36
CA PRO A 646 1.31 -21.08 17.85
C PRO A 646 1.06 -21.02 16.34
N ARG A 647 0.65 -19.86 15.83
CA ARG A 647 0.33 -19.66 14.41
C ARG A 647 1.58 -19.67 13.53
N HIS A 648 2.67 -19.05 13.98
CA HIS A 648 3.95 -19.09 13.26
C HIS A 648 4.53 -20.51 13.24
N ILE A 649 4.53 -21.19 14.39
CA ILE A 649 5.03 -22.57 14.51
C ILE A 649 4.21 -23.53 13.63
N TYR A 650 2.88 -23.41 13.64
CA TYR A 650 2.01 -24.18 12.77
C TYR A 650 2.28 -23.90 11.28
N SER A 651 2.46 -22.63 10.91
CA SER A 651 2.85 -22.23 9.54
C SER A 651 4.21 -22.80 9.11
N LEU A 652 5.18 -22.89 10.02
CA LEU A 652 6.50 -23.49 9.75
C LEU A 652 6.42 -25.02 9.64
N ARG A 653 5.65 -25.68 10.51
CA ARG A 653 5.37 -27.14 10.42
C ARG A 653 4.73 -27.47 9.07
N GLY A 654 3.70 -26.72 8.65
CA GLY A 654 3.06 -26.88 7.34
C GLY A 654 4.03 -26.66 6.18
N ALA A 655 4.87 -25.62 6.22
CA ALA A 655 5.91 -25.40 5.21
C ALA A 655 6.91 -26.57 5.14
N SER A 656 7.39 -27.05 6.29
CA SER A 656 8.33 -28.18 6.37
C SER A 656 7.73 -29.47 5.76
N LEU A 657 6.47 -29.79 6.06
CA LEU A 657 5.74 -30.90 5.45
C LEU A 657 5.60 -30.76 3.93
N ILE A 658 5.33 -29.55 3.43
CA ILE A 658 5.30 -29.29 1.97
C ILE A 658 6.69 -29.51 1.36
N HIS A 659 7.76 -29.07 2.02
CA HIS A 659 9.14 -29.23 1.53
C HIS A 659 9.65 -30.68 1.56
N SER A 660 9.19 -31.51 2.51
CA SER A 660 9.58 -32.92 2.62
C SER A 660 8.92 -33.82 1.57
N THR A 661 7.86 -33.35 0.89
CA THR A 661 7.28 -34.10 -0.23
C THR A 661 8.26 -34.20 -1.42
N LYS A 662 8.57 -35.45 -1.78
CA LYS A 662 9.30 -35.79 -3.01
C LYS A 662 8.38 -35.54 -4.20
N THR A 663 8.49 -34.38 -4.84
CA THR A 663 7.92 -34.20 -6.18
C THR A 663 8.77 -34.99 -7.17
N SER A 664 8.31 -36.17 -7.57
CA SER A 664 8.73 -36.77 -8.82
C SER A 664 8.39 -35.80 -9.95
N LYS A 665 9.39 -35.05 -10.43
CA LYS A 665 9.24 -34.37 -11.73
C LYS A 665 9.15 -35.48 -12.79
N PRO A 666 8.09 -35.57 -13.60
CA PRO A 666 8.19 -36.35 -14.83
C PRO A 666 9.32 -35.72 -15.68
N PRO A 667 10.13 -36.53 -16.39
CA PRO A 667 11.14 -35.99 -17.28
C PRO A 667 10.46 -35.18 -18.40
N ASN A 668 10.93 -33.95 -18.62
CA ASN A 668 10.50 -33.15 -19.75
C ASN A 668 11.11 -33.74 -21.04
N ASN A 669 10.34 -34.52 -21.78
CA ASN A 669 10.74 -35.12 -23.08
C ASN A 669 10.91 -34.10 -24.24
N ASN A 670 11.21 -32.83 -23.95
CA ASN A 670 11.35 -31.77 -24.95
C ASN A 670 12.80 -31.32 -25.23
N ASP A 671 13.79 -31.82 -24.49
CA ASP A 671 15.21 -31.47 -24.70
C ASP A 671 16.02 -32.48 -25.53
N GLU A 672 15.48 -33.66 -25.87
CA GLU A 672 16.22 -34.68 -26.64
C GLU A 672 16.18 -34.51 -28.17
N ILE A 673 15.22 -33.75 -28.72
CA ILE A 673 15.09 -33.57 -30.19
C ILE A 673 16.22 -32.69 -30.78
N ASN A 674 16.91 -31.87 -29.96
CA ASN A 674 17.96 -30.95 -30.42
C ASN A 674 19.41 -31.41 -30.14
N ARG A 675 19.64 -32.69 -29.80
CA ARG A 675 21.00 -33.24 -29.57
C ARG A 675 21.45 -34.34 -30.54
N GLN A 676 20.65 -34.70 -31.55
CA GLN A 676 21.03 -35.68 -32.57
C GLN A 676 21.73 -35.09 -33.82
N SER A 677 22.09 -33.80 -33.81
CA SER A 677 22.77 -33.14 -34.94
C SER A 677 24.11 -32.49 -34.55
N LYS A 678 24.96 -33.20 -33.79
CA LYS A 678 26.43 -33.06 -33.85
C LYS A 678 27.18 -34.13 -33.04
N ILE A 679 28.22 -34.67 -33.68
CA ILE A 679 29.29 -35.57 -33.21
C ILE A 679 29.09 -37.03 -33.61
N THR A 680 29.55 -37.29 -34.83
CA THR A 680 29.99 -38.58 -35.34
C THR A 680 31.28 -39.05 -34.64
N SER A 681 31.46 -40.37 -34.59
CA SER A 681 32.73 -41.12 -34.52
C SER A 681 33.47 -41.29 -33.17
N GLN A 682 34.00 -42.52 -33.02
CA GLN A 682 34.98 -43.06 -32.04
C GLN A 682 34.46 -43.24 -30.60
N SER A 683 34.10 -44.46 -30.16
CA SER A 683 34.94 -45.66 -29.85
C SER A 683 35.95 -45.38 -28.71
N ASP A 684 35.80 -45.94 -27.50
CA ASP A 684 36.05 -47.37 -27.25
C ASP A 684 35.40 -47.94 -25.96
N ASN A 685 35.33 -49.27 -25.91
CA ASN A 685 34.90 -50.06 -24.75
C ASN A 685 35.99 -50.16 -23.66
N LYS A 686 35.59 -50.15 -22.39
CA LYS A 686 36.05 -51.20 -21.44
C LYS A 686 35.17 -51.40 -20.21
N ARG A 687 34.99 -52.68 -19.85
CA ARG A 687 34.30 -53.22 -18.67
C ARG A 687 35.21 -53.18 -17.42
N LEU A 688 34.56 -53.30 -16.26
CA LEU A 688 34.85 -54.12 -15.06
C LEU A 688 33.89 -53.55 -13.98
N ILE A 689 32.83 -54.20 -13.48
CA ILE A 689 32.59 -55.58 -13.01
C ILE A 689 33.68 -56.05 -12.03
N GLU A 690 33.29 -56.12 -10.75
CA GLU A 690 33.43 -57.25 -9.79
C GLU A 690 33.33 -56.69 -8.35
N THR A 691 32.67 -57.25 -7.35
CA THR A 691 31.57 -58.23 -7.16
C THR A 691 31.41 -58.40 -5.64
N HIS A 692 30.17 -58.56 -5.15
CA HIS A 692 29.79 -59.46 -4.03
C HIS A 692 30.32 -59.14 -2.60
N GLN A 693 29.69 -59.57 -1.49
CA GLN A 693 28.37 -60.19 -1.23
C GLN A 693 28.04 -59.97 0.26
N ASN A 694 26.77 -59.81 0.61
CA ASN A 694 26.10 -60.78 1.51
C ASN A 694 24.60 -60.49 1.61
N VAL A 695 23.86 -61.58 1.85
CA VAL A 695 22.41 -61.71 1.76
C VAL A 695 21.88 -62.13 3.13
N GLU A 696 20.70 -61.67 3.50
CA GLU A 696 19.74 -62.50 4.23
C GLU A 696 18.31 -62.10 3.80
N GLU A 697 17.42 -63.10 3.75
CA GLU A 697 16.23 -63.13 2.89
C GLU A 697 14.95 -62.68 3.62
N VAL A 698 14.13 -61.83 2.98
CA VAL A 698 12.82 -62.15 2.34
C VAL A 698 11.69 -62.54 3.30
N GLU A 699 10.63 -61.73 3.31
CA GLU A 699 9.28 -62.29 3.09
C GLU A 699 8.44 -61.33 2.23
N HIS A 700 8.08 -61.78 1.03
CA HIS A 700 7.19 -61.08 0.11
C HIS A 700 5.75 -61.54 0.34
N THR A 701 4.81 -60.61 0.48
CA THR A 701 3.41 -60.85 0.10
C THR A 701 2.98 -59.82 -0.94
N ASN A 702 2.77 -60.29 -2.17
CA ASN A 702 2.15 -59.51 -3.23
C ASN A 702 0.63 -59.52 -3.02
N MET A 703 -0.02 -58.35 -3.05
CA MET A 703 -1.42 -58.27 -3.45
C MET A 703 -1.61 -57.22 -4.53
N VAL A 704 -2.48 -57.58 -5.48
CA VAL A 704 -2.64 -57.01 -6.82
C VAL A 704 -3.32 -55.63 -6.78
N PHE A 705 -3.07 -54.84 -7.83
CA PHE A 705 -3.78 -53.59 -8.13
C PHE A 705 -5.30 -53.78 -8.20
N GLU A 706 -6.04 -52.89 -7.54
CA GLU A 706 -7.32 -52.39 -8.07
C GLU A 706 -7.23 -50.86 -8.20
N GLN A 707 -7.58 -50.35 -9.37
CA GLN A 707 -7.69 -48.92 -9.64
C GLN A 707 -9.12 -48.49 -9.31
N GLU A 708 -9.33 -47.83 -8.17
CA GLU A 708 -10.53 -47.03 -7.96
C GLU A 708 -10.27 -45.57 -8.37
N ASN A 709 -11.21 -45.00 -9.12
CA ASN A 709 -11.10 -43.63 -9.61
C ASN A 709 -11.28 -42.63 -8.46
N ASP A 710 -10.40 -41.63 -8.37
CA ASP A 710 -10.53 -40.50 -7.44
C ASP A 710 -11.85 -39.75 -7.68
N PHE A 711 -12.88 -40.06 -6.89
CA PHE A 711 -14.08 -39.25 -6.78
C PHE A 711 -13.74 -37.98 -6.00
N LEU A 712 -13.89 -36.82 -6.64
CA LEU A 712 -13.87 -35.52 -5.99
C LEU A 712 -14.95 -35.47 -4.91
N ILE A 713 -14.56 -35.45 -3.63
CA ILE A 713 -15.48 -35.29 -2.51
C ILE A 713 -16.07 -33.87 -2.57
N ILE A 714 -17.33 -33.80 -2.99
CA ILE A 714 -18.14 -32.56 -2.96
C ILE A 714 -18.54 -32.29 -1.51
N PRO A 715 -18.31 -31.07 -0.96
CA PRO A 715 -18.88 -30.70 0.33
C PRO A 715 -20.41 -30.61 0.21
N GLU A 716 -21.13 -31.43 0.97
CA GLU A 716 -22.59 -31.33 1.10
C GLU A 716 -23.00 -30.01 1.76
N GLN A 717 -23.27 -28.98 0.93
CA GLN A 717 -24.28 -27.94 1.13
C GLN A 717 -24.19 -26.87 0.03
N SER A 718 -24.78 -27.17 -1.13
CA SER A 718 -25.29 -26.11 -2.01
C SER A 718 -26.79 -26.01 -1.80
N ASN A 719 -27.29 -24.87 -1.30
CA ASN A 719 -28.73 -24.63 -1.06
C ASN A 719 -29.51 -24.36 -2.36
N CYS A 720 -29.14 -25.04 -3.46
CA CYS A 720 -29.82 -24.95 -4.74
C CYS A 720 -30.85 -26.09 -4.84
N PRO A 721 -32.17 -25.80 -4.81
CA PRO A 721 -33.20 -26.84 -4.78
C PRO A 721 -33.18 -27.76 -6.01
N LEU A 722 -32.70 -27.26 -7.16
CA LEU A 722 -32.55 -28.06 -8.39
C LEU A 722 -31.35 -29.03 -8.34
N CYS A 723 -30.30 -28.70 -7.58
CA CYS A 723 -29.15 -29.59 -7.43
C CYS A 723 -29.45 -30.74 -6.46
N SER A 724 -30.30 -30.51 -5.45
CA SER A 724 -30.77 -31.56 -4.53
C SER A 724 -31.72 -32.58 -5.16
N GLU A 725 -32.37 -32.24 -6.28
CA GLU A 725 -33.25 -33.16 -7.02
C GLU A 725 -32.54 -33.90 -8.18
N GLY A 726 -31.22 -33.72 -8.33
CA GLY A 726 -30.41 -34.45 -9.33
C GLY A 726 -30.65 -34.03 -10.79
N SER A 727 -31.13 -32.80 -11.03
CA SER A 727 -31.42 -32.33 -12.40
C SER A 727 -30.17 -31.72 -13.06
N ASP A 728 -29.56 -32.45 -14.01
CA ASP A 728 -28.41 -32.00 -14.82
C ASP A 728 -28.77 -30.91 -15.88
N THR A 729 -29.98 -30.36 -15.82
CA THR A 729 -30.58 -29.46 -16.84
C THR A 729 -30.07 -28.01 -16.80
N GLY A 730 -28.85 -27.78 -16.31
CA GLY A 730 -28.23 -26.46 -16.26
C GLY A 730 -27.86 -25.95 -17.66
N ALA A 731 -28.69 -25.08 -18.25
CA ALA A 731 -28.46 -24.50 -19.59
C ALA A 731 -27.20 -23.62 -19.69
N HIS A 732 -26.60 -23.23 -18.55
CA HIS A 732 -25.36 -22.47 -18.49
C HIS A 732 -24.25 -23.33 -17.88
N LYS A 733 -22.99 -23.06 -18.24
CA LYS A 733 -21.81 -23.73 -17.66
C LYS A 733 -20.94 -22.71 -16.94
N CYS A 734 -20.30 -23.14 -15.85
CA CYS A 734 -19.28 -22.33 -15.18
C CYS A 734 -18.12 -22.06 -16.13
N PHE A 735 -17.78 -20.79 -16.33
CA PHE A 735 -16.69 -20.36 -17.22
C PHE A 735 -15.33 -20.99 -16.88
N TYR A 736 -15.04 -21.25 -15.60
CA TYR A 736 -13.73 -21.75 -15.16
C TYR A 736 -13.62 -23.28 -15.06
N CYS A 737 -14.69 -23.99 -14.63
CA CYS A 737 -14.63 -25.44 -14.43
C CYS A 737 -15.57 -26.25 -15.34
N GLY A 738 -16.34 -25.61 -16.21
CA GLY A 738 -17.24 -26.26 -17.18
C GLY A 738 -18.49 -26.94 -16.59
N ILE A 739 -18.61 -27.04 -15.27
CA ILE A 739 -19.74 -27.66 -14.56
C ILE A 739 -21.05 -26.94 -14.92
N PRO A 740 -22.17 -27.66 -15.22
CA PRO A 740 -23.48 -27.05 -15.40
C PRO A 740 -23.91 -26.26 -14.17
N VAL A 741 -24.43 -25.05 -14.39
CA VAL A 741 -24.92 -24.18 -13.32
C VAL A 741 -26.31 -23.67 -13.64
N HIS A 742 -27.20 -23.73 -12.65
CA HIS A 742 -28.50 -23.09 -12.74
C HIS A 742 -28.35 -21.56 -12.65
N PRO A 743 -29.27 -20.79 -13.25
CA PRO A 743 -29.22 -19.33 -13.24
C PRO A 743 -29.56 -18.69 -11.86
N ILE A 744 -29.40 -19.44 -10.77
CA ILE A 744 -29.81 -19.11 -9.40
C ILE A 744 -28.58 -18.65 -8.59
N SER A 745 -28.72 -17.58 -7.81
CA SER A 745 -27.66 -17.01 -6.96
C SER A 745 -27.12 -17.95 -5.88
N ALA A 746 -27.84 -19.04 -5.57
CA ALA A 746 -27.43 -20.10 -4.64
C ALA A 746 -26.48 -21.15 -5.26
N CYS A 747 -26.17 -21.07 -6.57
CA CYS A 747 -25.19 -21.96 -7.21
C CYS A 747 -24.23 -21.25 -8.18
N SER A 748 -24.62 -20.13 -8.81
CA SER A 748 -23.72 -19.34 -9.67
C SER A 748 -23.96 -17.84 -9.61
N THR A 749 -22.91 -17.09 -9.92
CA THR A 749 -22.89 -15.63 -10.05
C THR A 749 -22.36 -15.22 -11.43
N TYR A 750 -22.60 -13.98 -11.85
CA TYR A 750 -21.99 -13.40 -13.05
C TYR A 750 -20.54 -12.95 -12.80
N VAL A 751 -19.74 -12.93 -13.87
CA VAL A 751 -18.41 -12.32 -13.87
C VAL A 751 -18.54 -10.80 -13.73
N PRO A 752 -17.83 -10.13 -12.80
CA PRO A 752 -17.91 -8.68 -12.66
C PRO A 752 -17.56 -7.93 -13.95
N GLY A 753 -18.55 -7.29 -14.57
CA GLY A 753 -18.40 -6.54 -15.82
C GLY A 753 -18.68 -7.34 -17.11
N ASN A 754 -19.19 -8.56 -17.01
CA ASN A 754 -19.73 -9.31 -18.15
C ASN A 754 -20.97 -10.13 -17.76
N ASP A 755 -22.14 -9.64 -18.15
CA ASP A 755 -23.45 -10.21 -17.78
C ASP A 755 -23.80 -11.51 -18.54
N ASP A 756 -23.02 -11.90 -19.56
CA ASP A 756 -23.25 -13.13 -20.34
C ASP A 756 -22.50 -14.36 -19.75
N MET A 757 -21.53 -14.15 -18.84
CA MET A 757 -20.67 -15.21 -18.31
C MET A 757 -20.96 -15.52 -16.84
N ARG A 758 -21.21 -16.80 -16.54
CA ARG A 758 -21.48 -17.31 -15.18
C ARG A 758 -20.34 -18.15 -14.62
N VAL A 759 -20.13 -18.04 -13.32
CA VAL A 759 -19.12 -18.76 -12.53
C VAL A 759 -19.82 -19.42 -11.33
N CYS A 760 -19.49 -20.69 -11.04
CA CYS A 760 -20.02 -21.36 -9.85
C CYS A 760 -19.44 -20.75 -8.58
N ILE A 761 -20.19 -20.82 -7.47
CA ILE A 761 -19.79 -20.20 -6.19
C ILE A 761 -18.40 -20.68 -5.73
N ILE A 762 -18.07 -21.95 -5.95
CA ILE A 762 -16.75 -22.51 -5.61
C ILE A 762 -15.63 -21.74 -6.35
N CYS A 763 -15.69 -21.65 -7.69
CA CYS A 763 -14.70 -20.91 -8.46
C CYS A 763 -14.66 -19.41 -8.12
N SER A 764 -15.81 -18.80 -7.80
CA SER A 764 -15.89 -17.40 -7.37
C SER A 764 -15.20 -17.14 -6.02
N LEU A 765 -15.11 -18.15 -5.14
CA LEU A 765 -14.39 -18.06 -3.86
C LEU A 765 -12.87 -18.25 -4.05
N VAL A 766 -12.46 -19.06 -5.04
CA VAL A 766 -11.05 -19.41 -5.30
C VAL A 766 -10.22 -18.25 -5.85
N GLU A 767 -10.78 -17.39 -6.72
CA GLU A 767 -10.05 -16.30 -7.39
C GLU A 767 -9.35 -15.30 -6.45
N THR A 768 -9.84 -15.14 -5.22
CA THR A 768 -9.35 -14.13 -4.26
C THR A 768 -8.15 -14.57 -3.42
N ASN A 769 -7.86 -15.87 -3.30
CA ASN A 769 -6.75 -16.38 -2.49
C ASN A 769 -5.63 -17.04 -3.31
N VAL A 770 -5.96 -17.79 -4.37
CA VAL A 770 -4.95 -18.55 -5.13
C VAL A 770 -3.96 -17.62 -5.84
N ASN A 771 -4.40 -16.44 -6.29
CA ASN A 771 -3.53 -15.47 -6.94
C ASN A 771 -2.44 -14.90 -6.03
N GLU A 772 -2.67 -14.71 -4.72
CA GLU A 772 -1.63 -14.19 -3.81
C GLU A 772 -0.60 -15.27 -3.44
N GLU A 773 -1.05 -16.50 -3.21
CA GLU A 773 -0.15 -17.61 -2.88
C GLU A 773 0.67 -18.06 -4.10
N ASN A 774 0.06 -18.13 -5.29
CA ASN A 774 0.81 -18.39 -6.53
C ASN A 774 1.76 -17.24 -6.87
N ASN A 775 1.41 -15.96 -6.65
CA ASN A 775 2.38 -14.86 -6.81
C ASN A 775 3.56 -14.99 -5.83
N ALA A 776 3.33 -15.41 -4.58
CA ALA A 776 4.42 -15.68 -3.64
C ALA A 776 5.30 -16.85 -4.12
N ARG A 777 4.69 -17.90 -4.67
CA ARG A 777 5.37 -19.08 -5.22
C ARG A 777 6.15 -18.77 -6.51
N GLU A 778 5.62 -17.92 -7.39
CA GLU A 778 6.29 -17.42 -8.62
C GLU A 778 7.39 -16.39 -8.34
N THR A 779 7.25 -15.56 -7.30
CA THR A 779 8.33 -14.65 -6.88
C THR A 779 9.54 -15.43 -6.35
N TRP A 780 9.29 -16.64 -5.82
CA TRP A 780 10.26 -17.52 -5.21
C TRP A 780 10.89 -18.51 -6.22
N CYS A 781 10.08 -19.22 -7.00
CA CYS A 781 10.53 -20.02 -8.15
C CYS A 781 10.77 -19.10 -9.37
N ARG A 782 11.99 -18.56 -9.50
CA ARG A 782 12.44 -17.69 -10.59
C ARG A 782 12.46 -18.40 -11.97
N MET A 783 11.30 -18.72 -12.52
CA MET A 783 11.16 -19.40 -13.82
C MET A 783 11.65 -18.57 -15.02
N ASN A 784 11.90 -17.27 -14.85
CA ASN A 784 12.64 -16.45 -15.82
C ASN A 784 13.35 -15.28 -15.12
N LYS A 785 14.60 -14.97 -15.53
CA LYS A 785 15.29 -13.72 -15.14
C LYS A 785 14.57 -12.53 -15.83
N LYS A 786 13.47 -12.02 -15.24
CA LYS A 786 12.88 -10.74 -15.65
C LYS A 786 13.99 -9.67 -15.63
N GLN A 787 14.27 -9.05 -16.79
CA GLN A 787 15.32 -8.05 -16.91
C GLN A 787 15.09 -6.93 -15.86
N ARG A 788 16.18 -6.50 -15.20
CA ARG A 788 16.11 -5.40 -14.22
C ARG A 788 15.57 -4.16 -14.92
N LYS A 789 14.59 -3.48 -14.32
CA LYS A 789 13.99 -2.26 -14.89
C LYS A 789 15.09 -1.25 -15.22
N THR A 790 14.99 -0.59 -16.38
CA THR A 790 15.92 0.48 -16.85
C THR A 790 16.15 1.60 -15.82
N LYS A 791 15.19 1.83 -14.94
CA LYS A 791 15.26 2.78 -13.82
C LYS A 791 16.11 2.29 -12.61
N SER A 792 16.69 1.09 -12.67
CA SER A 792 17.62 0.57 -11.66
C SER A 792 18.99 1.23 -11.79
N TYR A 793 19.61 1.61 -10.66
CA TYR A 793 20.99 2.10 -10.65
C TYR A 793 22.04 1.03 -11.00
N LEU A 794 21.67 -0.26 -10.92
CA LEU A 794 22.52 -1.41 -11.29
C LEU A 794 22.45 -1.76 -12.79
N GLN A 795 21.95 -0.83 -13.62
CA GLN A 795 21.87 -0.94 -15.07
C GLN A 795 22.50 0.32 -15.70
N PRO A 796 23.10 0.22 -16.89
CA PRO A 796 23.54 1.40 -17.63
C PRO A 796 22.36 2.29 -18.02
N ASN A 797 22.60 3.59 -18.18
CA ASN A 797 21.62 4.53 -18.74
C ASN A 797 22.24 5.33 -19.90
N PRO A 798 22.08 4.86 -21.16
CA PRO A 798 22.67 5.51 -22.33
C PRO A 798 22.31 7.00 -22.48
N HIS A 799 21.20 7.46 -21.91
CA HIS A 799 20.81 8.86 -21.96
C HIS A 799 21.76 9.79 -21.20
N LEU A 800 22.56 9.30 -20.24
CA LEU A 800 23.47 10.14 -19.45
C LEU A 800 24.54 10.83 -20.30
N ARG A 801 25.03 10.18 -21.38
CA ARG A 801 25.97 10.78 -22.37
C ARG A 801 25.49 12.10 -22.97
N HIS A 802 24.17 12.31 -23.00
CA HIS A 802 23.55 13.45 -23.65
C HIS A 802 23.00 14.48 -22.65
N LEU A 803 23.26 14.31 -21.35
CA LEU A 803 22.80 15.22 -20.30
C LEU A 803 23.85 16.28 -19.96
N ASN A 804 23.49 17.54 -20.18
CA ASN A 804 24.19 18.64 -19.55
C ASN A 804 23.90 18.64 -18.03
N LEU A 805 24.90 18.24 -17.24
CA LEU A 805 24.85 18.19 -15.77
C LEU A 805 24.81 19.59 -15.14
N ASN A 806 25.46 20.57 -15.77
CA ASN A 806 25.56 21.95 -15.30
C ASN A 806 24.26 22.74 -15.55
N ASN A 807 23.38 22.24 -16.42
CA ASN A 807 22.04 22.79 -16.67
C ASN A 807 21.05 22.35 -15.57
N SER A 808 21.30 22.84 -14.36
CA SER A 808 20.61 22.57 -13.09
C SER A 808 19.25 23.26 -12.96
N LYS A 809 18.68 23.79 -14.06
CA LYS A 809 17.43 24.55 -14.04
C LYS A 809 16.36 23.81 -13.23
N GLN A 810 15.95 24.43 -12.12
CA GLN A 810 14.59 24.28 -11.61
C GLN A 810 13.66 24.34 -12.82
N ILE A 811 12.84 23.31 -13.03
CA ILE A 811 11.92 23.25 -14.17
C ILE A 811 11.08 24.51 -14.10
N LYS A 812 11.35 25.49 -14.98
CA LYS A 812 10.64 26.76 -14.98
C LYS A 812 9.17 26.41 -15.16
N SER A 813 8.35 26.80 -14.18
CA SER A 813 6.90 26.65 -14.22
C SER A 813 6.39 27.46 -15.39
N LEU A 814 6.11 26.80 -16.52
CA LEU A 814 5.64 27.47 -17.72
C LEU A 814 4.19 27.91 -17.52
N PRO A 815 3.86 29.15 -17.90
CA PRO A 815 2.49 29.63 -17.82
C PRO A 815 1.65 29.02 -18.96
N ILE A 816 0.36 28.81 -18.71
CA ILE A 816 -0.60 28.38 -19.74
C ILE A 816 -1.27 29.60 -20.35
N LEU A 817 -1.27 29.70 -21.68
CA LEU A 817 -2.12 30.62 -22.42
C LEU A 817 -3.59 30.18 -22.23
N LYS A 818 -4.46 31.09 -21.77
CA LYS A 818 -5.88 30.78 -21.61
C LYS A 818 -6.57 30.64 -22.97
N ASN A 819 -7.34 29.56 -23.15
CA ASN A 819 -8.18 29.36 -24.34
C ASN A 819 -9.07 30.59 -24.61
N GLY A 820 -9.13 31.06 -25.85
CA GLY A 820 -9.95 32.21 -26.26
C GLY A 820 -11.43 32.08 -25.87
N SER A 821 -12.00 30.87 -25.98
CA SER A 821 -13.41 30.59 -25.65
C SER A 821 -13.77 30.79 -24.17
N ARG A 822 -12.80 31.08 -23.28
CA ARG A 822 -13.02 31.42 -21.86
C ARG A 822 -13.36 32.92 -21.70
N SER A 823 -14.46 33.34 -22.32
CA SER A 823 -14.94 34.75 -22.34
C SER A 823 -15.16 35.36 -20.94
N GLU A 824 -15.52 34.54 -19.95
CA GLU A 824 -15.63 34.96 -18.54
C GLU A 824 -14.28 35.38 -17.92
N GLU A 825 -13.17 34.83 -18.42
CA GLU A 825 -11.82 35.04 -17.87
C GLU A 825 -10.91 35.90 -18.76
N LEU A 826 -11.24 36.06 -20.04
CA LEU A 826 -10.52 36.86 -21.02
C LEU A 826 -11.41 38.01 -21.52
N LYS A 827 -11.15 39.21 -21.01
CA LYS A 827 -11.75 40.44 -21.53
C LYS A 827 -11.30 40.66 -22.98
N SER A 828 -12.20 41.20 -23.80
CA SER A 828 -11.91 41.59 -25.19
C SER A 828 -10.66 42.47 -25.30
N CYS A 829 -9.72 42.13 -26.17
CA CYS A 829 -8.51 42.93 -26.40
C CYS A 829 -8.72 43.97 -27.52
N LYS A 830 -7.82 44.95 -27.62
CA LYS A 830 -7.77 45.91 -28.74
C LYS A 830 -6.69 45.46 -29.71
N SER A 831 -7.08 44.83 -30.82
CA SER A 831 -6.17 44.47 -31.91
C SER A 831 -5.67 45.73 -32.63
N LYS A 832 -4.47 45.66 -33.22
CA LYS A 832 -3.95 46.69 -34.13
C LYS A 832 -4.46 46.51 -35.57
N VAL A 833 -4.96 45.31 -35.90
CA VAL A 833 -5.36 44.89 -37.25
C VAL A 833 -6.84 45.20 -37.51
N THR A 834 -7.69 45.09 -36.49
CA THR A 834 -9.15 45.29 -36.59
C THR A 834 -9.59 46.56 -35.84
N LYS A 835 -10.55 47.31 -36.40
CA LYS A 835 -11.18 48.44 -35.70
C LYS A 835 -12.16 47.90 -34.65
N GLY A 836 -11.97 48.28 -33.38
CA GLY A 836 -12.87 47.93 -32.28
C GLY A 836 -12.23 47.04 -31.21
N LYS A 837 -13.07 46.29 -30.49
CA LYS A 837 -12.66 45.25 -29.54
C LYS A 837 -12.71 43.89 -30.24
N ILE A 838 -11.85 42.94 -29.85
CA ILE A 838 -11.88 41.58 -30.39
C ILE A 838 -11.94 40.51 -29.29
N VAL A 839 -12.70 39.46 -29.56
CA VAL A 839 -12.83 38.23 -28.77
C VAL A 839 -12.45 37.07 -29.69
N LEU A 840 -11.70 36.09 -29.18
CA LEU A 840 -11.27 34.90 -29.93
C LEU A 840 -12.02 33.67 -29.43
N THR A 841 -12.22 32.67 -30.27
CA THR A 841 -12.73 31.35 -29.85
C THR A 841 -11.89 30.22 -30.47
N ASN A 842 -11.89 29.05 -29.83
CA ASN A 842 -11.29 27.80 -30.32
C ASN A 842 -9.76 27.83 -30.56
N THR A 843 -9.02 28.71 -29.86
CA THR A 843 -7.57 28.92 -30.03
C THR A 843 -6.66 27.74 -29.61
N CYS A 844 -7.24 26.59 -29.20
CA CYS A 844 -6.53 25.46 -28.61
C CYS A 844 -5.38 24.89 -29.47
N ALA A 845 -5.50 24.91 -30.80
CA ALA A 845 -4.43 24.47 -31.69
C ALA A 845 -3.20 25.41 -31.60
N PHE A 846 -3.42 26.72 -31.65
CA PHE A 846 -2.37 27.73 -31.46
C PHE A 846 -1.76 27.65 -30.05
N ASP A 847 -2.60 27.61 -29.01
CA ASP A 847 -2.15 27.62 -27.62
C ASP A 847 -1.38 26.33 -27.26
N SER A 848 -1.73 25.19 -27.86
CA SER A 848 -0.98 23.92 -27.73
C SER A 848 0.37 23.98 -28.43
N LEU A 849 0.44 24.46 -29.68
CA LEU A 849 1.71 24.63 -30.39
C LEU A 849 2.64 25.60 -29.63
N ALA A 850 2.13 26.75 -29.20
CA ALA A 850 2.86 27.73 -28.42
C ALA A 850 3.40 27.12 -27.11
N SER A 851 2.60 26.32 -26.40
CA SER A 851 3.02 25.63 -25.18
C SER A 851 4.20 24.69 -25.40
N LEU A 852 4.22 23.97 -26.52
CA LEU A 852 5.26 22.97 -26.80
C LEU A 852 6.54 23.61 -27.38
N VAL A 853 6.43 24.72 -28.11
CA VAL A 853 7.58 25.54 -28.52
C VAL A 853 8.19 26.30 -27.33
N MET A 854 7.37 26.74 -26.35
CA MET A 854 7.86 27.27 -25.06
C MET A 854 8.69 26.23 -24.28
N VAL A 855 8.27 24.96 -24.27
CA VAL A 855 9.06 23.86 -23.67
C VAL A 855 10.37 23.67 -24.42
N SER A 856 10.32 23.61 -25.76
CA SER A 856 11.51 23.46 -26.60
C SER A 856 12.53 24.57 -26.34
N TYR A 857 12.08 25.83 -26.20
CA TYR A 857 12.94 26.97 -25.86
C TYR A 857 13.51 26.91 -24.43
N CYS A 858 12.75 26.42 -23.45
CA CYS A 858 13.26 26.34 -22.08
C CYS A 858 14.28 25.20 -21.87
N ASP A 859 14.01 24.06 -22.51
CA ASP A 859 14.66 22.78 -22.22
C ASP A 859 15.76 22.41 -23.23
N SER A 860 15.81 23.03 -24.44
CA SER A 860 16.96 22.99 -25.37
C SER A 860 17.69 24.34 -25.44
N LYS A 861 18.97 24.36 -25.07
CA LYS A 861 19.83 25.57 -25.17
C LYS A 861 20.12 25.95 -26.63
N PRO A 862 20.54 25.03 -27.53
CA PRO A 862 20.79 25.39 -28.92
C PRO A 862 19.53 25.86 -29.66
N TYR A 863 18.35 25.34 -29.30
CA TYR A 863 17.08 25.81 -29.84
C TYR A 863 16.73 27.23 -29.37
N ALA A 864 16.97 27.54 -28.09
CA ALA A 864 16.76 28.88 -27.54
C ALA A 864 17.67 29.93 -28.20
N GLU A 865 18.95 29.60 -28.37
CA GLU A 865 19.94 30.45 -29.03
C GLU A 865 19.55 30.78 -30.48
N LYS A 866 18.97 29.80 -31.22
CA LYS A 866 18.45 30.01 -32.58
C LYS A 866 17.15 30.81 -32.62
N ILE A 867 16.24 30.62 -31.67
CA ILE A 867 15.04 31.48 -31.58
C ILE A 867 15.43 32.94 -31.32
N ASP A 868 16.39 33.17 -30.42
CA ASP A 868 16.81 34.51 -30.03
C ASP A 868 17.67 35.22 -31.11
N SER A 869 18.34 34.47 -31.99
CA SER A 869 19.18 35.07 -33.05
C SER A 869 18.41 35.47 -34.31
N VAL A 870 17.34 34.75 -34.69
CA VAL A 870 16.78 34.94 -36.05
C VAL A 870 15.80 36.11 -36.15
N GLY A 871 15.09 36.50 -35.08
CA GLY A 871 14.36 37.77 -34.94
C GLY A 871 13.23 38.10 -35.94
N GLN A 872 13.06 37.35 -37.03
CA GLN A 872 12.15 37.66 -38.15
C GLN A 872 10.73 37.09 -37.97
N SER A 873 10.56 35.96 -37.27
CA SER A 873 9.22 35.39 -37.05
C SER A 873 8.50 36.06 -35.88
N GLN A 874 7.31 36.59 -36.18
CA GLN A 874 6.37 37.13 -35.19
C GLN A 874 6.01 36.10 -34.12
N PHE A 875 5.82 34.83 -34.50
CA PHE A 875 5.48 33.75 -33.56
C PHE A 875 6.64 33.40 -32.64
N LEU A 876 7.86 33.21 -33.16
CA LEU A 876 9.02 32.87 -32.33
C LEU A 876 9.42 34.03 -31.39
N ASN A 877 9.32 35.27 -31.86
CA ASN A 877 9.49 36.46 -31.01
C ASN A 877 8.45 36.53 -29.89
N PHE A 878 7.18 36.21 -30.18
CA PHE A 878 6.12 36.10 -29.19
C PHE A 878 6.42 35.04 -28.12
N ILE A 879 6.94 33.87 -28.51
CA ILE A 879 7.39 32.84 -27.56
C ILE A 879 8.55 33.35 -26.68
N SER A 880 9.60 33.93 -27.28
CA SER A 880 10.75 34.47 -26.54
C SER A 880 10.33 35.54 -25.51
N LYS A 881 9.41 36.45 -25.89
CA LYS A 881 8.81 37.43 -24.97
C LYS A 881 8.07 36.80 -23.80
N ILE A 882 7.26 35.76 -24.01
CA ILE A 882 6.52 35.08 -22.92
C ILE A 882 7.49 34.43 -21.94
N ILE A 883 8.57 33.81 -22.42
CA ILE A 883 9.54 33.14 -21.54
C ILE A 883 10.40 34.14 -20.75
N LYS A 884 10.71 35.30 -21.35
CA LYS A 884 11.50 36.36 -20.71
C LYS A 884 10.68 37.22 -19.74
N ASN A 885 9.45 37.57 -20.11
CA ASN A 885 8.65 38.60 -19.43
C ASN A 885 7.36 38.07 -18.76
N GLY A 886 7.01 36.79 -18.97
CA GLY A 886 5.74 36.21 -18.52
C GLY A 886 4.53 36.54 -19.42
N ILE A 887 3.35 36.08 -19.01
CA ILE A 887 2.09 36.42 -19.68
C ILE A 887 1.52 37.70 -19.07
N THR A 888 1.26 38.71 -19.90
CA THR A 888 0.64 39.97 -19.55
C THR A 888 -0.65 40.19 -20.35
N SER A 889 -1.33 41.33 -20.14
CA SER A 889 -2.47 41.73 -21.00
C SER A 889 -2.05 41.98 -22.45
N SER A 890 -0.84 42.51 -22.69
CA SER A 890 -0.34 42.72 -24.06
C SER A 890 -0.02 41.43 -24.79
N THR A 891 0.34 40.35 -24.09
CA THR A 891 0.47 39.00 -24.67
C THR A 891 -0.80 38.56 -25.40
N TYR A 892 -1.99 38.81 -24.82
CA TYR A 892 -3.25 38.42 -25.44
C TYR A 892 -3.63 39.30 -26.65
N THR A 893 -3.20 40.56 -26.68
CA THR A 893 -3.30 41.41 -27.88
C THR A 893 -2.37 40.93 -28.98
N GLU A 894 -1.09 40.66 -28.67
CA GLU A 894 -0.10 40.17 -29.64
C GLU A 894 -0.50 38.80 -30.20
N ARG A 895 -1.05 37.90 -29.36
CA ARG A 895 -1.67 36.65 -29.81
C ARG A 895 -2.80 36.88 -30.81
N ALA A 896 -3.71 37.82 -30.52
CA ALA A 896 -4.83 38.12 -31.42
C ALA A 896 -4.33 38.66 -32.76
N ASP A 897 -3.42 39.64 -32.75
CA ASP A 897 -2.83 40.21 -33.96
C ASP A 897 -2.14 39.13 -34.82
N ILE A 898 -1.36 38.22 -34.20
CA ILE A 898 -0.72 37.08 -34.90
C ILE A 898 -1.76 36.14 -35.51
N ILE A 899 -2.77 35.70 -34.74
CA ILE A 899 -3.80 34.78 -35.21
C ILE A 899 -4.57 35.38 -36.39
N ILE A 900 -5.01 36.64 -36.28
CA ILE A 900 -5.76 37.33 -37.36
C ILE A 900 -4.90 37.43 -38.62
N THR A 901 -3.64 37.86 -38.48
CA THR A 901 -2.74 38.11 -39.62
C THR A 901 -2.27 36.83 -40.31
N LYS A 902 -2.02 35.75 -39.56
CA LYS A 902 -1.40 34.52 -40.08
C LYS A 902 -2.39 33.36 -40.34
N LEU A 903 -3.57 33.36 -39.72
CA LEU A 903 -4.59 32.32 -39.91
C LEU A 903 -5.85 32.81 -40.65
N ASN A 904 -6.07 34.13 -40.75
CA ASN A 904 -7.25 34.73 -41.40
C ASN A 904 -8.60 34.08 -40.99
N PRO A 905 -8.93 34.05 -39.68
CA PRO A 905 -10.15 33.42 -39.15
C PRO A 905 -11.43 34.12 -39.60
N GLU A 906 -12.57 33.42 -39.52
CA GLU A 906 -13.88 34.04 -39.76
C GLU A 906 -14.16 35.13 -38.71
N LEU A 907 -14.48 36.35 -39.14
CA LEU A 907 -14.77 37.49 -38.27
C LEU A 907 -16.27 37.81 -38.30
N LYS A 908 -16.94 37.72 -37.15
CA LYS A 908 -18.36 38.08 -36.97
C LYS A 908 -18.49 39.35 -36.14
N LEU A 909 -19.21 40.33 -36.66
CA LEU A 909 -19.51 41.55 -35.92
C LEU A 909 -20.54 41.25 -34.83
N MET A 910 -20.25 41.70 -33.61
CA MET A 910 -21.13 41.62 -32.45
C MET A 910 -21.57 43.03 -32.03
N GLU A 911 -22.52 43.11 -31.09
CA GLU A 911 -22.94 44.37 -30.49
C GLU A 911 -21.77 45.11 -29.79
N TYR A 912 -21.96 46.41 -29.55
CA TYR A 912 -21.00 47.28 -28.84
C TYR A 912 -19.59 47.37 -29.47
N ASN A 913 -19.51 47.38 -30.80
CA ASN A 913 -18.25 47.52 -31.57
C ASN A 913 -17.19 46.46 -31.19
N THR A 914 -17.67 45.23 -31.01
CA THR A 914 -16.86 44.04 -30.71
C THR A 914 -16.92 43.08 -31.90
N THR A 915 -15.79 42.48 -32.25
CA THR A 915 -15.68 41.44 -33.28
C THR A 915 -15.35 40.11 -32.63
N LEU A 916 -16.02 39.04 -33.06
CA LEU A 916 -15.71 37.67 -32.69
C LEU A 916 -14.88 37.03 -33.80
N ALA A 917 -13.67 36.58 -33.50
CA ALA A 917 -12.89 35.73 -34.39
C ALA A 917 -13.11 34.26 -34.02
N ILE A 918 -13.50 33.45 -35.02
CA ILE A 918 -13.63 32.01 -34.89
C ILE A 918 -12.34 31.38 -35.39
N CYS A 919 -11.52 30.90 -34.46
CA CYS A 919 -10.13 30.48 -34.72
C CYS A 919 -9.99 28.95 -34.71
N ASP A 920 -11.04 28.21 -35.09
CA ASP A 920 -10.95 26.77 -35.32
C ASP A 920 -10.06 26.49 -36.54
N SER A 921 -9.09 25.59 -36.35
CA SER A 921 -8.04 25.33 -37.32
C SER A 921 -7.37 23.99 -36.98
N THR A 922 -6.93 23.27 -38.01
CA THR A 922 -6.16 22.02 -37.83
C THR A 922 -4.73 22.33 -37.41
N MET A 923 -4.11 21.41 -36.66
CA MET A 923 -2.73 21.61 -36.18
C MET A 923 -1.74 21.81 -37.34
N GLY A 924 -1.90 21.06 -38.44
CA GLY A 924 -1.09 21.21 -39.64
C GLY A 924 -1.21 22.59 -40.31
N ASN A 925 -2.39 23.23 -40.26
CA ASN A 925 -2.56 24.61 -40.75
C ASN A 925 -1.86 25.62 -39.82
N VAL A 926 -2.04 25.48 -38.50
CA VAL A 926 -1.38 26.33 -37.51
C VAL A 926 0.14 26.24 -37.60
N ILE A 927 0.71 25.04 -37.66
CA ILE A 927 2.16 24.83 -37.85
C ILE A 927 2.64 25.52 -39.14
N ARG A 928 1.95 25.31 -40.27
CA ARG A 928 2.30 25.89 -41.56
C ARG A 928 2.33 27.42 -41.54
N SER A 929 1.36 28.07 -40.90
CA SER A 929 1.26 29.54 -40.79
C SER A 929 2.21 30.18 -39.78
N MET A 930 2.56 29.47 -38.69
CA MET A 930 3.39 30.01 -37.61
C MET A 930 4.90 29.78 -37.81
N LEU A 931 5.27 28.79 -38.62
CA LEU A 931 6.65 28.37 -38.86
C LEU A 931 7.00 28.33 -40.36
N THR A 932 6.32 29.12 -41.19
CA THR A 932 6.58 29.21 -42.64
C THR A 932 8.04 29.51 -42.96
N GLU A 933 8.65 30.39 -42.16
CA GLU A 933 10.02 30.85 -42.30
C GLU A 933 11.05 29.79 -41.82
N PHE A 934 10.61 28.78 -41.07
CA PHE A 934 11.43 27.75 -40.43
C PHE A 934 10.91 26.34 -40.74
N PRO A 935 11.13 25.84 -41.98
CA PRO A 935 10.65 24.52 -42.36
C PRO A 935 11.46 23.40 -41.67
N THR A 936 10.80 22.25 -41.46
CA THR A 936 11.41 20.99 -40.98
C THR A 936 12.39 20.40 -42.03
N ILE A 937 12.08 20.47 -43.32
CA ILE A 937 13.00 20.10 -44.42
C ILE A 937 12.96 21.15 -45.54
N LYS A 938 14.12 21.38 -46.18
CA LYS A 938 14.23 22.01 -47.50
C LYS A 938 14.62 20.93 -48.53
N GLU A 939 13.79 20.67 -49.53
CA GLU A 939 14.07 19.70 -50.59
C GLU A 939 14.51 20.44 -51.87
N ALA A 940 15.76 20.23 -52.28
CA ALA A 940 16.28 20.71 -53.56
C ALA A 940 16.04 19.66 -54.64
N ILE A 941 15.18 20.00 -55.60
CA ILE A 941 14.84 19.19 -56.78
C ILE A 941 15.69 19.68 -57.96
N ARG A 942 16.43 18.76 -58.59
CA ARG A 942 17.20 19.01 -59.82
C ARG A 942 16.92 17.92 -60.84
N CYS A 943 16.82 18.28 -62.11
CA CYS A 943 16.86 17.30 -63.21
C CYS A 943 18.28 17.21 -63.76
N THR A 944 18.77 16.00 -64.07
CA THR A 944 20.09 15.79 -64.71
C THR A 944 20.22 16.50 -66.06
N SER A 945 19.10 16.72 -66.76
CA SER A 945 19.03 17.46 -68.02
C SER A 945 18.78 18.96 -67.82
N ASN A 946 18.90 19.47 -66.59
CA ASN A 946 18.61 20.86 -66.17
C ASN A 946 17.21 21.41 -66.53
N CYS A 947 16.30 20.57 -67.04
CA CYS A 947 14.95 20.97 -67.48
C CYS A 947 14.00 21.38 -66.33
N GLN A 948 14.41 21.20 -65.07
CA GLN A 948 13.66 21.63 -63.89
C GLN A 948 14.57 21.76 -62.65
N THR A 949 14.56 22.94 -62.02
CA THR A 949 15.21 23.19 -60.72
C THR A 949 14.19 23.85 -59.80
N LYS A 950 13.88 23.22 -58.66
CA LYS A 950 12.87 23.73 -57.71
C LYS A 950 13.34 23.53 -56.26
N LEU A 951 13.14 24.54 -55.43
CA LEU A 951 13.27 24.40 -53.98
C LEU A 951 11.86 24.24 -53.38
N ASN A 952 11.62 23.14 -52.67
CA ASN A 952 10.43 22.92 -51.87
C ASN A 952 10.77 23.11 -50.39
N THR A 953 9.86 23.67 -49.60
CA THR A 953 9.98 23.76 -48.15
C THR A 953 8.83 22.99 -47.48
N LEU A 954 9.17 22.11 -46.55
CA LEU A 954 8.22 21.27 -45.81
C LEU A 954 8.24 21.67 -44.34
N VAL A 955 7.17 22.31 -43.88
CA VAL A 955 7.08 22.78 -42.48
C VAL A 955 6.93 21.60 -41.50
N TYR A 956 6.30 20.51 -41.94
CA TYR A 956 6.26 19.22 -41.25
C TYR A 956 6.39 18.06 -42.24
N LEU A 957 6.65 16.86 -41.72
CA LEU A 957 6.67 15.60 -42.46
C LEU A 957 5.45 14.77 -42.10
N THR A 958 4.88 14.02 -43.05
CA THR A 958 3.83 13.04 -42.75
C THR A 958 4.44 11.64 -42.71
N TYR A 959 4.32 10.98 -41.55
CA TYR A 959 4.67 9.59 -41.29
C TYR A 959 3.39 8.75 -41.24
N GLN A 960 3.34 7.70 -42.05
CA GLN A 960 2.23 6.76 -42.07
C GLN A 960 2.65 5.46 -41.37
N THR A 961 1.88 5.02 -40.37
CA THR A 961 2.10 3.74 -39.70
C THR A 961 1.20 2.63 -40.26
N GLU A 962 1.78 1.46 -40.49
CA GLU A 962 1.12 0.26 -41.01
C GLU A 962 0.32 -0.49 -39.95
N ASN A 963 0.79 -0.46 -38.69
CA ASN A 963 0.26 -1.27 -37.57
C ASN A 963 -0.27 -0.42 -36.40
N GLY A 964 -0.41 0.89 -36.60
CA GLY A 964 -0.83 1.82 -35.54
C GLY A 964 0.28 2.17 -34.53
N HIS A 965 1.52 1.70 -34.73
CA HIS A 965 2.66 1.95 -33.85
C HIS A 965 3.76 2.83 -34.46
N ILE A 966 4.55 3.51 -33.62
CA ILE A 966 5.53 4.54 -34.04
C ILE A 966 6.99 3.99 -34.10
N GLN A 967 7.18 2.68 -33.95
CA GLN A 967 8.51 2.06 -33.83
C GLN A 967 9.44 2.30 -35.05
N ASN A 968 8.88 2.37 -36.26
CA ASN A 968 9.66 2.53 -37.51
C ASN A 968 9.99 3.99 -37.87
N LEU A 969 9.77 4.94 -36.95
CA LEU A 969 9.95 6.37 -37.23
C LEU A 969 11.40 6.75 -37.58
N GLN A 970 12.40 6.14 -36.94
CA GLN A 970 13.82 6.39 -37.26
C GLN A 970 14.12 5.95 -38.70
N GLN A 971 13.68 4.75 -39.09
CA GLN A 971 13.85 4.23 -40.46
C GLN A 971 13.18 5.13 -41.52
N PHE A 972 12.04 5.76 -41.19
CA PHE A 972 11.41 6.76 -42.07
C PHE A 972 12.27 8.02 -42.28
N ILE A 973 13.02 8.44 -41.27
CA ILE A 973 14.00 9.54 -41.37
C ILE A 973 15.22 9.09 -42.18
N ASP A 974 15.76 7.91 -41.90
CA ASP A 974 16.93 7.35 -42.60
C ASP A 974 16.67 7.16 -44.10
N ASN A 975 15.47 6.70 -44.47
CA ASN A 975 15.02 6.55 -45.86
C ASN A 975 14.94 7.87 -46.65
N ARG A 976 15.17 9.03 -46.02
CA ARG A 976 15.29 10.36 -46.68
C ARG A 976 16.74 10.82 -46.87
N GLN A 977 17.73 10.06 -46.37
CA GLN A 977 19.16 10.34 -46.53
C GLN A 977 19.65 10.09 -47.97
N HIS A 978 19.03 9.14 -48.70
CA HIS A 978 19.38 8.84 -50.08
C HIS A 978 18.76 9.83 -51.09
N ILE A 979 19.53 10.17 -52.13
CA ILE A 979 19.03 10.96 -53.27
C ILE A 979 17.93 10.18 -53.98
N LYS A 980 16.67 10.64 -53.85
CA LYS A 980 15.55 10.00 -54.53
C LYS A 980 15.61 10.32 -56.02
N LYS A 981 15.83 9.29 -56.83
CA LYS A 981 15.86 9.37 -58.30
C LYS A 981 14.51 8.92 -58.86
N SER A 982 13.95 9.72 -59.76
CA SER A 982 12.70 9.44 -60.47
C SER A 982 12.79 9.94 -61.91
N LYS A 983 11.99 9.42 -62.84
CA LYS A 983 11.94 9.99 -64.20
C LYS A 983 11.37 11.41 -64.13
N CYS A 984 12.11 12.39 -64.63
CA CYS A 984 11.49 13.61 -65.13
C CYS A 984 10.67 13.19 -66.36
N THR A 985 9.51 13.82 -66.56
CA THR A 985 8.60 13.49 -67.68
C THR A 985 8.23 14.72 -68.48
N GLN A 986 8.34 15.92 -67.88
CA GLN A 986 8.05 17.21 -68.48
C GLN A 986 9.03 18.27 -67.98
N ASP A 987 9.44 19.18 -68.85
CA ASP A 987 10.18 20.40 -68.50
C ASP A 987 9.24 21.49 -67.90
N VAL A 988 9.78 22.67 -67.57
CA VAL A 988 8.98 23.79 -67.03
C VAL A 988 7.97 24.37 -68.04
N SER A 989 8.11 24.06 -69.33
CA SER A 989 7.29 24.55 -70.45
C SER A 989 6.25 23.53 -70.91
N GLY A 990 6.25 22.30 -70.36
CA GLY A 990 5.38 21.19 -70.75
C GLY A 990 5.93 20.26 -71.84
N ASN A 991 7.16 20.48 -72.33
CA ASN A 991 7.80 19.58 -73.30
C ASN A 991 8.29 18.30 -72.62
N TYR A 992 8.39 17.22 -73.40
CA TYR A 992 8.91 15.94 -72.93
C TYR A 992 10.39 16.06 -72.49
N CYS A 993 10.70 15.59 -71.27
CA CYS A 993 12.06 15.56 -70.73
C CYS A 993 12.39 14.12 -70.29
N ASP A 994 13.50 13.55 -70.76
CA ASP A 994 13.98 12.19 -70.42
C ASP A 994 14.93 12.13 -69.20
N GLY A 995 15.22 13.28 -68.58
CA GLY A 995 16.20 13.37 -67.51
C GLY A 995 15.78 12.68 -66.20
N VAL A 996 16.75 12.44 -65.31
CA VAL A 996 16.48 11.92 -63.97
C VAL A 996 16.28 13.09 -63.01
N LYS A 997 15.15 13.09 -62.32
CA LYS A 997 14.83 14.01 -61.23
C LYS A 997 15.44 13.48 -59.93
N GLU A 998 16.42 14.20 -59.42
CA GLU A 998 17.11 13.98 -58.15
C GLU A 998 16.53 14.91 -57.08
N ILE A 999 16.24 14.37 -55.90
CA ILE A 999 15.75 15.11 -54.73
C ILE A 999 16.76 14.99 -53.60
N ILE A 1000 17.29 16.12 -53.15
CA ILE A 1000 18.23 16.25 -52.03
C ILE A 1000 17.49 16.90 -50.85
N SER A 1001 17.44 16.22 -49.70
CA SER A 1001 16.72 16.69 -48.51
C SER A 1001 17.68 17.28 -47.48
N GLU A 1002 17.52 18.55 -47.14
CA GLU A 1002 18.23 19.20 -46.04
C GLU A 1002 17.29 19.34 -44.82
N PHE A 1003 17.60 18.64 -43.73
CA PHE A 1003 16.85 18.73 -42.48
C PHE A 1003 17.19 19.99 -41.69
N SER A 1004 16.16 20.61 -41.11
CA SER A 1004 16.25 21.79 -40.23
C SER A 1004 17.31 21.61 -39.14
N ASP A 1005 18.06 22.66 -38.85
CA ASP A 1005 18.97 22.69 -37.70
C ASP A 1005 18.28 23.14 -36.40
N MET A 1006 16.96 23.36 -36.42
CA MET A 1006 16.16 23.78 -35.25
C MET A 1006 15.24 22.68 -34.73
N HIS A 1007 14.30 22.18 -35.55
CA HIS A 1007 13.23 21.29 -35.11
C HIS A 1007 12.73 20.37 -36.22
N LEU A 1008 12.05 19.28 -35.81
CA LEU A 1008 11.26 18.43 -36.68
C LEU A 1008 9.81 18.41 -36.19
N PHE A 1009 8.87 18.73 -37.08
CA PHE A 1009 7.44 18.46 -36.88
C PHE A 1009 7.04 17.27 -37.74
N ILE A 1010 6.38 16.28 -37.13
CA ILE A 1010 5.99 15.03 -37.79
C ILE A 1010 4.51 14.76 -37.52
N ASP A 1011 3.69 14.90 -38.56
CA ASP A 1011 2.30 14.48 -38.67
C ASP A 1011 2.22 12.95 -38.75
N VAL A 1012 1.36 12.32 -37.95
CA VAL A 1012 1.30 10.86 -37.76
C VAL A 1012 -0.09 10.36 -38.16
N LEU A 1013 -0.15 9.54 -39.22
CA LEU A 1013 -1.39 9.02 -39.78
C LEU A 1013 -1.45 7.49 -39.73
N HIS A 1014 -2.64 6.94 -39.47
CA HIS A 1014 -2.95 5.52 -39.66
C HIS A 1014 -4.21 5.36 -40.50
N TRP A 1015 -4.12 4.53 -41.54
CA TRP A 1015 -5.20 4.27 -42.49
C TRP A 1015 -5.55 2.78 -42.46
N GLU A 1016 -6.78 2.46 -42.05
CA GLU A 1016 -7.32 1.10 -42.10
C GLU A 1016 -8.08 0.88 -43.43
N GLY A 1017 -7.86 -0.28 -44.07
CA GLY A 1017 -8.63 -0.75 -45.24
C GLY A 1017 -7.85 -0.88 -46.57
N GLU A 1018 -8.29 -1.82 -47.42
CA GLU A 1018 -7.55 -2.32 -48.61
C GLU A 1018 -7.27 -1.30 -49.73
N ASN A 1019 -7.98 -0.17 -49.76
CA ASN A 1019 -7.77 0.87 -50.77
C ASN A 1019 -6.79 1.94 -50.29
N VAL A 1020 -5.49 1.68 -50.38
CA VAL A 1020 -4.42 2.57 -49.88
C VAL A 1020 -4.09 3.74 -50.85
N ILE A 1021 -4.64 3.75 -52.08
CA ILE A 1021 -4.15 4.57 -53.20
C ILE A 1021 -5.15 5.65 -53.68
N SER A 1022 -5.63 6.51 -52.77
CA SER A 1022 -6.42 7.70 -53.14
C SER A 1022 -5.82 8.97 -52.52
N LYS A 1023 -5.38 9.93 -53.35
CA LYS A 1023 -4.70 11.16 -52.93
C LYS A 1023 -5.61 12.18 -52.24
N ASP A 1024 -6.93 11.94 -52.22
CA ASP A 1024 -7.95 12.91 -51.84
C ASP A 1024 -8.58 12.66 -50.45
N ARG A 1025 -7.88 11.97 -49.54
CA ARG A 1025 -8.37 11.74 -48.17
C ARG A 1025 -7.93 12.85 -47.21
N SER A 1026 -8.89 13.45 -46.49
CA SER A 1026 -8.58 14.38 -45.38
C SER A 1026 -7.91 13.64 -44.23
N SER A 1027 -6.83 14.19 -43.66
CA SER A 1027 -6.17 13.64 -42.47
C SER A 1027 -7.11 13.57 -41.26
N GLU A 1028 -8.18 14.36 -41.24
CA GLU A 1028 -9.25 14.35 -40.21
C GLU A 1028 -10.06 13.04 -40.21
N ALA A 1029 -9.99 12.24 -41.27
CA ALA A 1029 -10.66 10.95 -41.39
C ALA A 1029 -9.75 9.74 -41.08
N ALA A 1030 -8.47 9.96 -40.77
CA ALA A 1030 -7.53 8.91 -40.40
C ALA A 1030 -7.81 8.40 -38.97
N ALA A 1031 -7.44 7.15 -38.69
CA ALA A 1031 -7.56 6.59 -37.36
C ALA A 1031 -6.54 7.25 -36.41
N GLN A 1032 -6.98 7.66 -35.22
CA GLN A 1032 -6.08 8.30 -34.24
C GLN A 1032 -5.08 7.28 -33.69
N VAL A 1033 -3.81 7.44 -34.03
CA VAL A 1033 -2.70 6.64 -33.49
C VAL A 1033 -2.62 6.82 -31.97
N LYS A 1034 -2.53 5.71 -31.23
CA LYS A 1034 -2.51 5.70 -29.76
C LYS A 1034 -1.27 5.01 -29.25
N GLU A 1035 -0.39 5.79 -28.65
CA GLU A 1035 0.88 5.29 -28.12
C GLU A 1035 1.10 5.71 -26.67
N LYS A 1036 1.92 4.95 -25.93
CA LYS A 1036 2.42 5.42 -24.63
C LYS A 1036 3.54 6.43 -24.85
N LEU A 1037 3.59 7.47 -24.04
CA LEU A 1037 4.64 8.50 -24.14
C LEU A 1037 6.07 7.95 -23.97
N CYS A 1038 6.24 6.81 -23.28
CA CYS A 1038 7.51 6.08 -23.20
C CYS A 1038 7.87 5.23 -24.43
N ASP A 1039 6.89 4.84 -25.24
CA ASP A 1039 7.07 3.92 -26.38
C ASP A 1039 7.35 4.71 -27.69
N ILE A 1040 7.13 6.04 -27.68
CA ILE A 1040 7.54 6.95 -28.76
C ILE A 1040 9.07 7.10 -28.78
N PRO A 1041 9.73 7.04 -29.96
CA PRO A 1041 11.18 7.27 -30.08
C PRO A 1041 11.60 8.62 -29.48
N GLN A 1042 12.41 8.58 -28.43
CA GLN A 1042 12.77 9.75 -27.63
C GLN A 1042 13.84 10.64 -28.28
N ILE A 1043 14.59 10.07 -29.22
CA ILE A 1043 15.67 10.70 -29.98
C ILE A 1043 15.52 10.26 -31.43
N LEU A 1044 15.75 11.18 -32.38
CA LEU A 1044 15.93 10.89 -33.79
C LEU A 1044 17.31 11.39 -34.22
N GLN A 1045 18.01 10.64 -35.07
CA GLN A 1045 19.31 11.03 -35.62
C GLN A 1045 19.25 11.14 -37.15
N HIS A 1046 19.96 12.10 -37.72
CA HIS A 1046 20.15 12.22 -39.17
C HIS A 1046 21.45 12.95 -39.48
N ASN A 1047 22.39 12.29 -40.16
CA ASN A 1047 23.78 12.73 -40.31
C ASN A 1047 24.39 13.08 -38.94
N SER A 1048 25.02 14.26 -38.80
CA SER A 1048 25.57 14.76 -37.53
C SER A 1048 24.55 15.44 -36.60
N LYS A 1049 23.28 15.52 -36.99
CA LYS A 1049 22.23 16.17 -36.19
C LYS A 1049 21.47 15.14 -35.35
N THR A 1050 21.32 15.45 -34.06
CA THR A 1050 20.49 14.69 -33.11
C THR A 1050 19.31 15.58 -32.70
N TYR A 1051 18.11 15.02 -32.66
CA TYR A 1051 16.89 15.71 -32.25
C TYR A 1051 16.24 14.96 -31.09
N GLU A 1052 15.90 15.65 -30.00
CA GLU A 1052 15.20 15.10 -28.85
C GLU A 1052 13.69 15.38 -28.94
N LEU A 1053 12.88 14.37 -28.61
CA LEU A 1053 11.43 14.50 -28.49
C LEU A 1053 11.08 15.54 -27.42
N ARG A 1054 10.43 16.64 -27.81
CA ARG A 1054 9.91 17.69 -26.91
C ARG A 1054 8.45 17.45 -26.54
N GLY A 1055 7.71 16.71 -27.36
CA GLY A 1055 6.40 16.19 -26.97
C GLY A 1055 5.48 15.83 -28.13
N VAL A 1056 4.21 15.67 -27.78
CA VAL A 1056 3.11 15.26 -28.66
C VAL A 1056 2.00 16.31 -28.61
N LEU A 1057 1.52 16.73 -29.78
CA LEU A 1057 0.28 17.47 -29.92
C LEU A 1057 -0.84 16.46 -30.19
N SER A 1058 -1.89 16.51 -29.37
CA SER A 1058 -2.94 15.50 -29.29
C SER A 1058 -4.31 16.15 -29.47
N PHE A 1059 -5.01 15.79 -30.54
CA PHE A 1059 -6.44 16.09 -30.69
C PHE A 1059 -7.33 15.06 -29.99
N LYS A 1060 -8.34 15.58 -29.31
CA LYS A 1060 -9.43 14.82 -28.73
C LYS A 1060 -10.73 15.20 -29.43
N ALA A 1061 -11.28 14.25 -30.20
CA ALA A 1061 -12.60 14.42 -30.82
C ALA A 1061 -13.68 14.76 -29.77
N GLY A 1062 -14.65 15.58 -30.15
CA GLY A 1062 -15.77 15.94 -29.28
C GLY A 1062 -16.68 14.74 -28.97
N LYS A 1063 -17.53 14.88 -27.95
CA LYS A 1063 -18.32 13.75 -27.40
C LYS A 1063 -19.39 13.20 -28.34
N THR A 1064 -19.79 13.94 -29.36
CA THR A 1064 -20.86 13.57 -30.29
C THR A 1064 -20.27 13.19 -31.64
N LYS A 1065 -20.69 12.07 -32.25
CA LYS A 1065 -20.26 11.66 -33.61
C LYS A 1065 -20.84 12.52 -34.74
N LEU A 1066 -21.30 13.73 -34.43
CA LEU A 1066 -21.87 14.69 -35.40
C LEU A 1066 -20.75 15.46 -36.07
N ARG A 1067 -20.86 15.74 -37.38
CA ARG A 1067 -19.85 16.52 -38.14
C ARG A 1067 -19.52 17.88 -37.54
N ASN A 1068 -20.45 18.48 -36.78
CA ASN A 1068 -20.29 19.81 -36.18
C ASN A 1068 -19.71 19.76 -34.76
N SER A 1069 -19.20 18.60 -34.32
CA SER A 1069 -18.67 18.38 -32.97
C SER A 1069 -17.23 18.87 -32.83
N ILE A 1070 -17.05 20.14 -32.43
CA ILE A 1070 -15.73 20.74 -32.18
C ILE A 1070 -14.95 19.91 -31.16
N GLY A 1071 -13.74 19.47 -31.54
CA GLY A 1071 -12.81 18.76 -30.67
C GLY A 1071 -11.83 19.71 -29.95
N HIS A 1072 -10.89 19.14 -29.21
CA HIS A 1072 -9.96 19.89 -28.36
C HIS A 1072 -8.51 19.46 -28.58
N TYR A 1073 -7.61 20.41 -28.80
CA TYR A 1073 -6.16 20.17 -28.83
C TYR A 1073 -5.55 20.37 -27.45
N CYS A 1074 -4.63 19.49 -27.07
CA CYS A 1074 -3.73 19.70 -25.93
C CYS A 1074 -2.31 19.24 -26.25
N ALA A 1075 -1.33 19.83 -25.57
CA ALA A 1075 0.09 19.48 -25.70
C ALA A 1075 0.55 18.59 -24.54
N PHE A 1076 1.15 17.44 -24.86
CA PHE A 1076 1.85 16.58 -23.91
C PHE A 1076 3.35 16.80 -24.08
N ALA A 1077 3.97 17.56 -23.17
CA ALA A 1077 5.36 17.98 -23.31
C ALA A 1077 6.28 17.21 -22.36
N LYS A 1078 7.47 16.87 -22.87
CA LYS A 1078 8.54 16.19 -22.12
C LYS A 1078 9.44 17.24 -21.48
N ARG A 1079 9.52 17.24 -20.14
CA ARG A 1079 10.38 18.12 -19.34
C ARG A 1079 11.58 17.33 -18.79
N GLY A 1080 12.74 17.53 -19.40
CA GLY A 1080 13.94 16.73 -19.08
C GLY A 1080 13.76 15.23 -19.36
N THR A 1081 14.37 14.36 -18.56
CA THR A 1081 14.53 12.93 -18.90
C THR A 1081 13.25 12.08 -18.83
N SER A 1082 12.35 12.37 -17.89
CA SER A 1082 11.22 11.46 -17.58
C SER A 1082 9.97 12.14 -17.00
N ASN A 1083 9.97 13.46 -16.87
CA ASN A 1083 8.79 14.18 -16.40
C ASN A 1083 7.97 14.58 -17.63
N TRP A 1084 6.68 14.26 -17.62
CA TRP A 1084 5.76 14.68 -18.68
C TRP A 1084 4.71 15.62 -18.07
N GLU A 1085 4.41 16.70 -18.79
CA GLU A 1085 3.43 17.71 -18.40
C GLU A 1085 2.37 17.84 -19.49
N GLN A 1086 1.10 17.77 -19.11
CA GLN A 1086 -0.01 18.12 -19.99
C GLN A 1086 -0.29 19.63 -19.89
N PHE A 1087 -0.17 20.31 -21.02
CA PHE A 1087 -0.59 21.68 -21.28
C PHE A 1087 -1.98 21.64 -21.92
N ASP A 1088 -2.99 21.92 -21.10
CA ASP A 1088 -4.40 22.04 -21.48
C ASP A 1088 -4.86 23.45 -21.10
N ASP A 1089 -5.20 24.25 -22.11
CA ASP A 1089 -5.59 25.67 -22.04
C ASP A 1089 -6.95 25.90 -21.34
N MET A 1090 -7.68 24.81 -21.06
CA MET A 1090 -8.86 24.77 -20.19
C MET A 1090 -8.48 24.62 -18.70
N LYS A 1091 -7.20 24.39 -18.36
CA LYS A 1091 -6.70 24.32 -16.99
C LYS A 1091 -6.10 25.65 -16.53
N LYS A 1092 -5.64 25.70 -15.28
CA LYS A 1092 -4.96 26.86 -14.68
C LYS A 1092 -3.44 26.73 -14.62
N LYS A 1093 -2.92 25.50 -14.66
CA LYS A 1093 -1.48 25.13 -14.59
C LYS A 1093 -1.25 23.81 -15.35
N PRO A 1094 0.00 23.53 -15.81
CA PRO A 1094 0.34 22.23 -16.39
C PRO A 1094 0.11 21.09 -15.40
N ILE A 1095 -0.30 19.93 -15.90
CA ILE A 1095 -0.60 18.75 -15.08
C ILE A 1095 0.51 17.70 -15.26
N PRO A 1096 1.23 17.29 -14.20
CA PRO A 1096 2.18 16.19 -14.28
C PRO A 1096 1.48 14.88 -14.64
N ILE A 1097 2.03 14.15 -15.62
CA ILE A 1097 1.53 12.85 -16.07
C ILE A 1097 2.66 11.81 -16.11
N LYS A 1098 2.26 10.53 -16.14
CA LYS A 1098 3.20 9.40 -16.23
C LYS A 1098 3.60 9.14 -17.68
N ASP A 1099 4.85 8.76 -17.87
CA ASP A 1099 5.42 8.23 -19.13
C ASP A 1099 4.62 7.05 -19.74
N THR A 1100 4.01 6.23 -18.88
CA THR A 1100 3.11 5.12 -19.26
C THR A 1100 1.72 5.54 -19.74
N LYS A 1101 1.41 6.85 -19.82
CA LYS A 1101 0.13 7.35 -20.31
C LYS A 1101 0.00 7.12 -21.82
N VAL A 1102 -1.05 6.41 -22.24
CA VAL A 1102 -1.49 6.37 -23.65
C VAL A 1102 -2.09 7.72 -24.04
N VAL A 1103 -1.63 8.28 -25.16
CA VAL A 1103 -2.11 9.54 -25.75
C VAL A 1103 -2.44 9.35 -27.23
N ASN A 1104 -3.26 10.23 -27.79
CA ASN A 1104 -3.46 10.31 -29.23
C ASN A 1104 -2.27 11.06 -29.84
N CYS A 1105 -1.53 10.43 -30.75
CA CYS A 1105 -0.39 11.04 -31.44
C CYS A 1105 -0.86 11.55 -32.80
N GLU A 1106 -1.03 12.87 -32.94
CA GLU A 1106 -1.30 13.51 -34.23
C GLU A 1106 -0.04 14.20 -34.76
N PHE A 1107 0.61 15.05 -33.95
CA PHE A 1107 1.94 15.57 -34.28
C PHE A 1107 2.96 15.24 -33.19
N LEU A 1108 4.12 14.73 -33.60
CA LEU A 1108 5.32 14.64 -32.80
C LEU A 1108 6.21 15.86 -33.07
N VAL A 1109 6.85 16.37 -32.04
CA VAL A 1109 7.74 17.54 -32.15
C VAL A 1109 9.06 17.23 -31.49
N TYR A 1110 10.13 17.39 -32.27
CA TYR A 1110 11.51 17.23 -31.84
C TYR A 1110 12.24 18.56 -32.00
N SER A 1111 13.20 18.86 -31.10
CA SER A 1111 14.16 19.95 -31.30
C SER A 1111 15.57 19.40 -31.30
N ILE A 1112 16.51 20.16 -31.84
CA ILE A 1112 17.94 20.00 -31.54
C ILE A 1112 18.22 20.19 -30.02
#